data_AF-A0A0G0ZF49-F1
#
_entry.id   AF-A0A0G0ZF49-F1
#
_cell.length_a   1.000
_cell.length_b   1.000
_cell.length_c   1.000
_cell.angle_alpha   90.00
_cell.angle_beta   90.00
_cell.angle_gamma   90.00
#
_symmetry.space_group_name_H-M   'P 1'
#
loop_
_entity.id
_entity.type
_entity.pdbx_description
1 polymer ?
#
loop_
_entity_poly.entity_id
_entity_poly.type
_entity_poly.pdbx_seq_one_letter_code
_entity_poly.pdbx_strand_id
1 'polypeptide(L)'
;MLKKTLKIFRNSFLFLVIFSVLFSNIPFYALTSVIKESSRVANIVDKAWNLSQDDNIVDKFNSLNEVAGWVKIHEARAAVALRGANKQGSGTNGSDITLTFDTGGGAPQTGDVVILYGGRGNTSDAQAFGPITSGYTPIATINSTGPKFGVWYKVMGVTPDTTVQGEGGASTAHGVAYGAYVIDGTTIDPAIFDQVAVSTGQLSSWVPNGPAIVTQTDGAFVVTHAANSVIDTSRGTVSGYTLFTAAAGNDSNDINIQTAYVVAGAPGTYDPPAWSAWTAGIGGAVTIAFKPAPTLTTTSLSNFVSAEPGNSTVAPGSAGYVDSFGLATNSGSDTVTGATVTLAAGTGARVATVAITNDGDTVTYCSATPSGDTATLTSCGIPVTTTNTQFKIRITAISHGSMPAVPGASYAVTGTVTAFTSTNPQAGTDSGSSTLTIDNLSPGNVTGAGGSVDNGQVTTSWTNPVDADYHSAVVLRREAVAVADVPVEGTTYIVGNTIGTAIVACVVATPTATCNDTGLTNGTAYHYEIFTKDTNGNYDVGVVPTGSPFTPVPTRTYYGYLNSGTAVTLPAVTTNAVCPVASDTNLGTVSGISLLDDVDDATCIPGATRDIIWSSSAPTFSFYYNGAGYASAMDVTGVSIGFRARSQSASAILTLKLFYTEPGGAKVYFTGTPPTQALTATRTEFTVSLAGLSATGVPAGSKLGVEFSWDDPLGVRISMNATANSEKLIVTETVAAVTLSVDGYTNETEAGLNYTASCTGCGARIGGGAGFRQTVTIAGIGFGADPGVGNRSSATNNIKIGAQQIASANVTAWSATSITFLTDSAVAGDTDTDWGAEFGGTSALTVTASGATSAGLNFYVFPQVTSLSTCNSAGFPVGDGAREYNASDSVCPNGLTDGEIFLNGTRFGTASTGGYVQIFGIGATTPSWTNELIRARVPSSALYTGSLVVQQGVGSNNKTHTYTSTNFRIFPRITDFVPTSGSEGNSVTINGNHFCQGAGCPVAFDANNKVVFTSAVQATVFTSWSATSIVTAIPTGAVSGDVVVTSNSYTSNGKVFTVLSNTPTPPISLNQWKNSGLTE
;
A
#
# COMPACT_ATOMS: atom_id res chain seq x y z
N MET A 1 6.71 4.25 -22.76
CA MET A 1 5.42 4.97 -22.92
C MET A 1 5.20 6.10 -21.93
N LEU A 2 5.94 6.16 -20.81
CA LEU A 2 5.86 7.24 -19.79
C LEU A 2 5.95 8.68 -20.37
N LYS A 3 6.78 8.88 -21.42
CA LYS A 3 6.92 10.17 -22.15
C LYS A 3 5.72 10.57 -23.04
N LYS A 4 4.77 9.66 -23.34
CA LYS A 4 3.54 9.94 -24.12
C LYS A 4 2.33 10.18 -23.20
N THR A 5 2.19 9.43 -22.10
CA THR A 5 1.13 9.62 -21.10
C THR A 5 1.28 10.94 -20.35
N LEU A 6 2.52 11.35 -20.02
CA LEU A 6 2.81 12.68 -19.45
C LEU A 6 2.47 13.82 -20.44
N LYS A 7 2.45 13.53 -21.74
CA LYS A 7 2.15 14.48 -22.83
C LYS A 7 0.65 14.65 -23.07
N ILE A 8 -0.15 13.60 -22.83
CA ILE A 8 -1.62 13.65 -22.93
C ILE A 8 -2.21 14.27 -21.65
N PHE A 9 -1.72 13.92 -20.47
CA PHE A 9 -2.12 14.59 -19.22
C PHE A 9 -1.78 16.09 -19.23
N ARG A 10 -0.61 16.47 -19.77
CA ARG A 10 -0.25 17.88 -20.04
C ARG A 10 -1.23 18.60 -20.96
N ASN A 11 -1.71 17.93 -21.99
CA ASN A 11 -2.58 18.55 -22.99
C ASN A 11 -4.06 18.60 -22.56
N SER A 12 -4.52 17.62 -21.77
CA SER A 12 -5.89 17.61 -21.22
C SER A 12 -6.06 18.57 -20.05
N PHE A 13 -5.02 18.77 -19.23
CA PHE A 13 -5.04 19.76 -18.15
C PHE A 13 -5.02 21.20 -18.71
N LEU A 14 -4.28 21.43 -19.80
CA LEU A 14 -4.33 22.69 -20.55
C LEU A 14 -5.70 22.91 -21.23
N PHE A 15 -6.39 21.86 -21.64
CA PHE A 15 -7.71 21.93 -22.28
C PHE A 15 -8.84 22.27 -21.30
N LEU A 16 -8.75 21.80 -20.05
CA LEU A 16 -9.74 22.08 -18.99
C LEU A 16 -9.63 23.51 -18.42
N VAL A 17 -8.43 24.11 -18.43
CA VAL A 17 -8.20 25.51 -18.00
C VAL A 17 -8.74 26.53 -19.02
N ILE A 18 -8.92 26.12 -20.30
CA ILE A 18 -9.35 27.00 -21.40
C ILE A 18 -10.89 27.12 -21.48
N PHE A 19 -11.65 26.21 -20.87
CA PHE A 19 -13.11 26.10 -21.08
C PHE A 19 -13.98 26.36 -19.83
N SER A 20 -13.48 27.14 -18.86
CA SER A 20 -14.27 27.80 -17.79
C SER A 20 -15.41 26.97 -17.18
N VAL A 21 -15.08 25.86 -16.55
CA VAL A 21 -15.99 25.16 -15.62
C VAL A 21 -15.62 25.60 -14.20
N LEU A 22 -16.58 26.18 -13.50
CA LEU A 22 -16.46 26.77 -12.16
C LEU A 22 -15.68 25.87 -11.18
N PHE A 23 -14.45 26.28 -10.85
CA PHE A 23 -13.71 25.79 -9.68
C PHE A 23 -13.46 26.98 -8.75
N SER A 24 -14.37 27.23 -7.81
CA SER A 24 -14.05 28.01 -6.62
C SER A 24 -13.20 27.12 -5.70
N ASN A 25 -11.92 27.48 -5.49
CA ASN A 25 -10.98 26.96 -4.47
C ASN A 25 -9.82 26.03 -4.89
N ILE A 26 -9.27 26.12 -6.11
CA ILE A 26 -7.88 25.62 -6.35
C ILE A 26 -6.95 26.83 -6.55
N PRO A 27 -5.91 27.00 -5.70
CA PRO A 27 -4.94 28.06 -5.88
C PRO A 27 -4.10 27.88 -7.16
N PHE A 28 -4.13 28.89 -8.04
CA PHE A 28 -3.56 28.87 -9.39
C PHE A 28 -2.02 28.71 -9.45
N TYR A 29 -1.30 28.85 -8.34
CA TYR A 29 0.17 28.71 -8.27
C TYR A 29 0.65 27.27 -8.48
N ALA A 30 -0.18 26.27 -8.19
CA ALA A 30 0.13 24.86 -8.45
C ALA A 30 0.17 24.52 -9.95
N LEU A 31 -0.48 25.34 -10.80
CA LEU A 31 -0.52 25.15 -12.25
C LEU A 31 0.66 25.79 -12.98
N THR A 32 1.22 26.89 -12.48
CA THR A 32 2.26 27.66 -13.18
C THR A 32 3.65 27.00 -13.11
N SER A 33 3.95 26.24 -12.05
CA SER A 33 5.19 25.45 -11.94
C SER A 33 5.23 24.28 -12.93
N VAL A 34 4.11 23.55 -13.06
CA VAL A 34 3.94 22.41 -13.97
C VAL A 34 4.10 22.83 -15.44
N ILE A 35 3.69 24.05 -15.80
CA ILE A 35 3.81 24.58 -17.16
C ILE A 35 5.26 24.99 -17.49
N LYS A 36 5.99 25.61 -16.55
CA LYS A 36 7.39 26.04 -16.75
C LYS A 36 8.40 24.87 -16.83
N GLU A 37 8.17 23.77 -16.11
CA GLU A 37 9.03 22.57 -16.26
C GLU A 37 8.81 21.83 -17.59
N SER A 38 7.59 21.92 -18.12
CA SER A 38 7.17 21.20 -19.32
C SER A 38 7.88 21.67 -20.62
N SER A 39 8.39 22.90 -20.64
CA SER A 39 9.10 23.51 -21.77
C SER A 39 10.62 23.27 -21.73
N ARG A 40 11.20 22.93 -20.57
CA ARG A 40 12.66 22.73 -20.42
C ARG A 40 13.13 21.29 -20.69
N VAL A 41 12.23 20.30 -20.72
CA VAL A 41 12.59 18.86 -20.69
C VAL A 41 12.34 18.11 -22.02
N ALA A 42 11.82 18.75 -23.06
CA ALA A 42 11.63 18.11 -24.36
C ALA A 42 12.54 18.74 -25.43
N ASN A 43 13.47 17.95 -25.98
CA ASN A 43 14.25 18.23 -27.20
C ASN A 43 13.33 18.50 -28.40
N ILE A 44 12.72 19.69 -28.44
CA ILE A 44 11.86 20.17 -29.53
C ILE A 44 12.71 20.65 -30.70
N VAL A 45 13.96 21.04 -30.45
CA VAL A 45 14.90 21.54 -31.48
C VAL A 45 15.23 20.46 -32.52
N ASP A 46 15.50 19.21 -32.09
CA ASP A 46 15.89 18.12 -33.02
C ASP A 46 14.73 17.51 -33.80
N LYS A 47 13.49 17.62 -33.30
CA LYS A 47 12.29 17.12 -34.00
C LYS A 47 11.65 18.16 -34.91
N ALA A 48 11.93 19.45 -34.71
CA ALA A 48 11.53 20.51 -35.62
C ALA A 48 12.40 20.55 -36.89
N TRP A 49 13.66 20.13 -36.80
CA TRP A 49 14.59 20.08 -37.95
C TRP A 49 14.21 19.05 -39.02
N ASN A 50 13.50 17.98 -38.66
CA ASN A 50 13.03 16.95 -39.61
C ASN A 50 11.60 17.16 -40.12
N LEU A 51 10.91 18.21 -39.67
CA LEU A 51 9.55 18.58 -40.10
C LEU A 51 9.52 19.89 -40.90
N SER A 52 10.68 20.52 -41.16
CA SER A 52 10.79 21.80 -41.87
C SER A 52 10.71 21.69 -43.40
N GLN A 53 10.03 20.68 -43.94
CA GLN A 53 9.82 20.55 -45.39
C GLN A 53 8.42 21.01 -45.84
N ASP A 54 7.55 21.42 -44.91
CA ASP A 54 6.27 22.05 -45.24
C ASP A 54 6.24 23.51 -44.77
N ASP A 55 6.21 24.44 -45.73
CA ASP A 55 6.24 25.91 -45.57
C ASP A 55 5.05 26.52 -44.79
N ASN A 56 4.24 25.71 -44.10
CA ASN A 56 2.98 26.13 -43.49
C ASN A 56 2.95 25.98 -41.95
N ILE A 57 4.11 25.73 -41.33
CA ILE A 57 4.25 25.56 -39.87
C ILE A 57 4.61 26.88 -39.17
N VAL A 58 5.27 27.82 -39.87
CA VAL A 58 5.65 29.13 -39.29
C VAL A 58 4.40 29.96 -38.93
N ASP A 59 3.36 29.92 -39.77
CA ASP A 59 2.08 30.60 -39.50
C ASP A 59 1.27 29.94 -38.37
N LYS A 60 1.36 28.61 -38.22
CA LYS A 60 0.72 27.89 -37.10
C LYS A 60 1.45 28.06 -35.77
N PHE A 61 2.75 28.35 -35.80
CA PHE A 61 3.53 28.59 -34.60
C PHE A 61 3.28 30.00 -34.04
N ASN A 62 3.07 30.98 -34.92
CA ASN A 62 2.60 32.31 -34.52
C ASN A 62 1.18 32.24 -33.93
N SER A 63 0.27 31.46 -34.52
CA SER A 63 -1.09 31.33 -33.98
C SER A 63 -1.17 30.58 -32.63
N LEU A 64 -0.24 29.66 -32.35
CA LEU A 64 -0.16 29.00 -31.02
C LEU A 64 0.46 29.90 -29.95
N ASN A 65 1.39 30.78 -30.30
CA ASN A 65 1.86 31.85 -29.41
C ASN A 65 0.76 32.88 -29.14
N GLU A 66 -0.10 33.14 -30.13
CA GLU A 66 -1.30 33.97 -29.96
C GLU A 66 -2.33 33.28 -29.06
N VAL A 67 -2.58 31.97 -29.19
CA VAL A 67 -3.46 31.22 -28.27
C VAL A 67 -2.90 31.18 -26.84
N ALA A 68 -1.59 31.06 -26.66
CA ALA A 68 -0.96 31.22 -25.34
C ALA A 68 -1.02 32.68 -24.82
N GLY A 69 -1.19 33.65 -25.71
CA GLY A 69 -1.54 35.03 -25.39
C GLY A 69 -3.02 35.21 -25.03
N TRP A 70 -3.94 34.52 -25.71
CA TRP A 70 -5.40 34.60 -25.51
C TRP A 70 -5.84 33.84 -24.25
N VAL A 71 -5.20 32.71 -23.93
CA VAL A 71 -5.46 31.92 -22.72
C VAL A 71 -4.87 32.55 -21.46
N LYS A 72 -4.02 33.57 -21.60
CA LYS A 72 -3.45 34.27 -20.46
C LYS A 72 -4.40 35.28 -19.80
N ILE A 73 -5.59 35.56 -20.34
CA ILE A 73 -6.20 36.89 -20.14
C ILE A 73 -7.61 36.97 -19.52
N HIS A 74 -8.44 35.93 -19.34
CA HIS A 74 -9.83 36.19 -18.90
C HIS A 74 -10.33 35.74 -17.52
N GLU A 75 -9.70 34.86 -16.73
CA GLU A 75 -10.38 34.41 -15.46
C GLU A 75 -9.50 34.16 -14.22
N ALA A 76 -8.36 34.86 -14.06
CA ALA A 76 -7.68 34.92 -12.74
C ALA A 76 -6.80 36.16 -12.53
N ARG A 77 -7.06 37.25 -13.24
CA ARG A 77 -6.49 38.58 -12.93
C ARG A 77 -7.63 39.36 -12.33
N ALA A 78 -7.45 40.00 -11.17
CA ALA A 78 -8.51 40.63 -10.39
C ALA A 78 -9.52 41.38 -11.29
N ALA A 79 -10.64 40.74 -11.64
CA ALA A 79 -11.59 41.28 -12.58
C ALA A 79 -12.59 42.10 -11.78
N VAL A 80 -12.84 43.33 -12.21
CA VAL A 80 -13.91 44.16 -11.66
C VAL A 80 -15.23 43.40 -11.85
N ALA A 81 -15.85 42.99 -10.75
CA ALA A 81 -17.07 42.19 -10.74
C ALA A 81 -18.31 43.07 -10.57
N LEU A 82 -19.44 42.62 -11.13
CA LEU A 82 -20.73 43.26 -10.90
C LEU A 82 -21.48 42.58 -9.76
N ARG A 83 -22.22 43.36 -8.98
CA ARG A 83 -23.13 42.85 -7.97
C ARG A 83 -24.57 42.93 -8.45
N GLY A 84 -25.29 41.81 -8.30
CA GLY A 84 -26.70 41.73 -8.65
C GLY A 84 -26.97 41.89 -10.15
N ALA A 85 -28.24 42.04 -10.49
CA ALA A 85 -28.72 42.27 -11.83
C ALA A 85 -28.68 43.77 -12.18
N ASN A 86 -28.18 44.07 -13.38
CA ASN A 86 -28.25 45.41 -13.96
C ASN A 86 -29.72 45.89 -14.05
N LYS A 87 -29.94 47.17 -13.78
CA LYS A 87 -31.26 47.80 -13.75
C LYS A 87 -31.46 48.70 -14.96
N GLN A 88 -32.69 48.74 -15.46
CA GLN A 88 -33.10 49.58 -16.57
C GLN A 88 -34.56 50.00 -16.41
N GLY A 89 -34.90 51.16 -16.92
CA GLY A 89 -36.27 51.68 -16.89
C GLY A 89 -36.44 52.79 -17.91
N SER A 90 -37.66 52.92 -18.41
CA SER A 90 -38.04 54.00 -19.31
C SER A 90 -39.44 54.52 -19.00
N GLY A 91 -39.73 55.70 -19.52
CA GLY A 91 -40.96 56.42 -19.30
C GLY A 91 -41.24 57.40 -20.42
N THR A 92 -42.43 57.99 -20.35
CA THR A 92 -42.99 58.93 -21.34
C THR A 92 -43.43 60.20 -20.62
N ASN A 93 -43.67 61.28 -21.35
CA ASN A 93 -44.10 62.56 -20.78
C ASN A 93 -43.16 63.08 -19.68
N GLY A 94 -41.85 62.82 -19.82
CA GLY A 94 -40.84 63.35 -18.90
C GLY A 94 -40.98 62.80 -17.47
N SER A 95 -41.53 61.59 -17.30
CA SER A 95 -41.66 60.95 -15.99
C SER A 95 -40.30 60.54 -15.41
N ASP A 96 -40.09 60.75 -14.11
CA ASP A 96 -38.91 60.25 -13.41
C ASP A 96 -38.86 58.72 -13.41
N ILE A 97 -37.66 58.16 -13.47
CA ILE A 97 -37.42 56.72 -13.51
C ILE A 97 -36.83 56.26 -12.19
N THR A 98 -37.52 55.35 -11.49
CA THR A 98 -37.00 54.72 -10.27
C THR A 98 -36.46 53.32 -10.59
N LEU A 99 -35.16 53.12 -10.37
CA LEU A 99 -34.50 51.83 -10.50
C LEU A 99 -34.32 51.22 -9.11
N THR A 100 -34.93 50.06 -8.87
CA THR A 100 -34.82 49.33 -7.60
C THR A 100 -33.75 48.25 -7.69
N PHE A 101 -32.80 48.26 -6.76
CA PHE A 101 -31.74 47.25 -6.70
C PHE A 101 -32.24 45.92 -6.11
N ASP A 102 -31.44 44.87 -6.26
CA ASP A 102 -31.77 43.56 -5.68
C ASP A 102 -31.75 43.61 -4.15
N THR A 103 -32.27 42.54 -3.52
CA THR A 103 -32.22 42.34 -2.07
C THR A 103 -31.23 41.23 -1.71
N GLY A 104 -30.83 41.13 -0.43
CA GLY A 104 -29.91 40.09 0.04
C GLY A 104 -28.48 40.27 -0.50
N GLY A 105 -27.80 39.17 -0.85
CA GLY A 105 -26.41 39.20 -1.32
C GLY A 105 -26.17 39.92 -2.66
N GLY A 106 -27.23 40.17 -3.43
CA GLY A 106 -27.18 40.95 -4.68
C GLY A 106 -27.44 42.45 -4.50
N ALA A 107 -27.84 42.89 -3.30
CA ALA A 107 -28.07 44.31 -3.00
C ALA A 107 -26.74 45.08 -2.92
N PRO A 108 -26.68 46.37 -3.29
CA PRO A 108 -25.53 47.23 -3.03
C PRO A 108 -25.06 47.13 -1.57
N GLN A 109 -23.76 46.97 -1.38
CA GLN A 109 -23.09 46.86 -0.09
C GLN A 109 -22.16 48.04 0.15
N THR A 110 -21.73 48.22 1.40
CA THR A 110 -20.74 49.24 1.76
C THR A 110 -19.46 49.05 0.93
N GLY A 111 -18.99 50.13 0.30
CA GLY A 111 -17.80 50.13 -0.55
C GLY A 111 -18.06 49.84 -2.03
N ASP A 112 -19.24 49.34 -2.40
CA ASP A 112 -19.60 49.14 -3.81
C ASP A 112 -19.68 50.46 -4.57
N VAL A 113 -19.46 50.42 -5.89
CA VAL A 113 -19.61 51.59 -6.76
C VAL A 113 -20.83 51.41 -7.66
N VAL A 114 -21.81 52.29 -7.54
CA VAL A 114 -22.98 52.30 -8.42
C VAL A 114 -22.79 53.29 -9.55
N ILE A 115 -23.02 52.83 -10.77
CA ILE A 115 -23.05 53.66 -11.97
C ILE A 115 -24.49 53.85 -12.40
N LEU A 116 -24.92 55.12 -12.53
CA LEU A 116 -26.18 55.52 -13.12
C LEU A 116 -25.89 56.15 -14.48
N TYR A 117 -26.61 55.75 -15.51
CA TYR A 117 -26.50 56.35 -16.83
C TYR A 117 -27.88 56.53 -17.47
N GLY A 118 -28.01 57.52 -18.33
CA GLY A 118 -29.28 57.79 -19.01
C GLY A 118 -29.60 59.27 -19.09
N GLY A 119 -30.87 59.54 -19.37
CA GLY A 119 -31.39 60.89 -19.54
C GLY A 119 -32.71 60.87 -20.27
N ARG A 120 -32.91 61.85 -21.15
CA ARG A 120 -34.20 62.05 -21.81
C ARG A 120 -34.09 62.60 -23.22
N GLY A 121 -35.17 62.43 -23.97
CA GLY A 121 -35.38 63.00 -25.28
C GLY A 121 -35.46 64.52 -25.25
N ASN A 122 -35.19 65.10 -26.41
CA ASN A 122 -34.92 66.51 -26.61
C ASN A 122 -36.13 67.43 -26.36
N THR A 123 -35.95 68.58 -25.74
CA THR A 123 -36.24 69.86 -26.41
C THR A 123 -35.10 70.81 -26.02
N SER A 124 -34.90 71.91 -26.73
CA SER A 124 -33.91 72.95 -26.42
C SER A 124 -34.17 73.68 -25.08
N ASP A 125 -34.89 73.04 -24.15
CA ASP A 125 -35.27 73.53 -22.82
C ASP A 125 -34.12 73.47 -21.82
N ALA A 126 -34.28 74.24 -20.75
CA ALA A 126 -33.39 74.26 -19.59
C ALA A 126 -33.86 73.34 -18.45
N GLN A 127 -34.77 72.39 -18.69
CA GLN A 127 -35.26 71.51 -17.61
C GLN A 127 -34.10 70.62 -17.12
N ALA A 128 -34.14 70.22 -15.85
CA ALA A 128 -33.08 69.47 -15.18
C ALA A 128 -33.09 67.98 -15.54
N PHE A 129 -31.92 67.36 -15.72
CA PHE A 129 -31.76 65.93 -16.01
C PHE A 129 -30.60 65.38 -15.17
N GLY A 130 -30.68 64.10 -14.80
CA GLY A 130 -29.65 63.42 -14.00
C GLY A 130 -30.23 62.75 -12.75
N PRO A 131 -29.38 62.39 -11.78
CA PRO A 131 -29.82 61.72 -10.56
C PRO A 131 -30.62 62.68 -9.65
N ILE A 132 -31.82 62.26 -9.27
CA ILE A 132 -32.59 62.86 -8.16
C ILE A 132 -32.01 62.37 -6.83
N THR A 133 -31.61 61.11 -6.76
CA THR A 133 -30.98 60.52 -5.58
C THR A 133 -29.65 61.23 -5.28
N SER A 134 -29.50 61.75 -4.07
CA SER A 134 -28.33 62.54 -3.67
C SER A 134 -27.03 61.71 -3.57
N GLY A 135 -25.90 62.36 -3.84
CA GLY A 135 -24.56 61.79 -3.65
C GLY A 135 -23.93 61.18 -4.91
N TYR A 136 -24.62 61.25 -6.05
CA TYR A 136 -24.08 60.83 -7.34
C TYR A 136 -23.27 61.96 -7.98
N THR A 137 -22.01 61.67 -8.32
CA THR A 137 -21.07 62.62 -8.94
C THR A 137 -21.05 62.41 -10.45
N PRO A 138 -21.14 63.47 -11.27
CA PRO A 138 -21.07 63.34 -12.73
C PRO A 138 -19.69 62.86 -13.17
N ILE A 139 -19.68 61.84 -14.04
CA ILE A 139 -18.49 61.41 -14.78
C ILE A 139 -18.39 62.21 -16.07
N ALA A 140 -19.45 62.20 -16.88
CA ALA A 140 -19.56 62.96 -18.10
C ALA A 140 -21.03 63.19 -18.45
N THR A 141 -21.33 64.34 -19.06
CA THR A 141 -22.67 64.70 -19.51
C THR A 141 -22.62 65.30 -20.91
N ILE A 142 -23.61 64.96 -21.72
CA ILE A 142 -23.87 65.50 -23.05
C ILE A 142 -25.14 66.35 -22.92
N ASN A 143 -24.93 67.66 -22.78
CA ASN A 143 -26.00 68.65 -22.60
C ASN A 143 -26.07 69.54 -23.84
N SER A 144 -26.94 69.18 -24.79
CA SER A 144 -26.93 69.73 -26.14
C SER A 144 -28.31 69.66 -26.79
N THR A 145 -28.43 70.04 -28.07
CA THR A 145 -29.70 70.15 -28.82
C THR A 145 -30.32 68.82 -29.28
N GLY A 146 -29.86 67.68 -28.74
CA GLY A 146 -30.28 66.31 -29.02
C GLY A 146 -30.81 65.64 -27.75
N PRO A 147 -30.69 64.30 -27.58
CA PRO A 147 -31.04 63.68 -26.31
C PRO A 147 -30.06 64.15 -25.24
N LYS A 148 -30.57 64.57 -24.08
CA LYS A 148 -29.73 64.87 -22.92
C LYS A 148 -29.31 63.56 -22.30
N PHE A 149 -28.01 63.34 -22.14
CA PHE A 149 -27.47 62.07 -21.66
C PHE A 149 -26.32 62.31 -20.68
N GLY A 150 -26.18 61.45 -19.68
CA GLY A 150 -25.02 61.49 -18.79
C GLY A 150 -24.76 60.17 -18.09
N VAL A 151 -23.59 60.13 -17.43
CA VAL A 151 -23.16 59.03 -16.58
C VAL A 151 -22.67 59.61 -15.25
N TRP A 152 -23.09 59.00 -14.14
CA TRP A 152 -22.78 59.38 -12.77
C TRP A 152 -22.36 58.17 -11.95
N TYR A 153 -21.59 58.39 -10.89
CA TYR A 153 -21.25 57.32 -9.94
C TYR A 153 -21.44 57.73 -8.48
N LYS A 154 -21.58 56.73 -7.61
CA LYS A 154 -21.58 56.89 -6.15
C LYS A 154 -20.88 55.68 -5.51
N VAL A 155 -19.99 55.94 -4.56
CA VAL A 155 -19.44 54.90 -3.67
C VAL A 155 -20.39 54.74 -2.49
N MET A 156 -20.83 53.51 -2.23
CA MET A 156 -21.82 53.23 -1.20
C MET A 156 -21.21 53.31 0.19
N GLY A 157 -21.82 54.13 1.05
CA GLY A 157 -21.46 54.22 2.47
C GLY A 157 -22.05 53.06 3.28
N VAL A 158 -21.99 53.19 4.60
CA VAL A 158 -22.52 52.19 5.55
C VAL A 158 -24.03 51.93 5.44
N THR A 159 -24.76 52.84 4.79
CA THR A 159 -26.18 52.69 4.44
C THR A 159 -26.31 52.77 2.92
N PRO A 160 -26.15 51.64 2.20
CA PRO A 160 -26.23 51.63 0.74
C PRO A 160 -27.62 52.02 0.23
N ASP A 161 -27.70 52.68 -0.92
CA ASP A 161 -28.97 53.02 -1.56
C ASP A 161 -29.66 51.73 -2.05
N THR A 162 -30.95 51.59 -1.78
CA THR A 162 -31.77 50.48 -2.30
C THR A 162 -32.47 50.82 -3.62
N THR A 163 -32.52 52.11 -3.96
CA THR A 163 -33.08 52.64 -5.20
C THR A 163 -32.26 53.82 -5.70
N VAL A 164 -32.18 53.99 -7.01
CA VAL A 164 -31.69 55.23 -7.63
C VAL A 164 -32.74 55.78 -8.58
N GLN A 165 -32.98 57.09 -8.51
CA GLN A 165 -34.00 57.77 -9.30
C GLN A 165 -33.35 58.76 -10.29
N GLY A 166 -33.71 58.65 -11.57
CA GLY A 166 -33.30 59.56 -12.64
C GLY A 166 -34.43 60.53 -13.01
N GLU A 167 -34.08 61.80 -13.21
CA GLU A 167 -35.02 62.90 -13.49
C GLU A 167 -35.48 62.94 -14.94
N GLY A 168 -36.81 62.99 -15.13
CA GLY A 168 -37.44 63.07 -16.45
C GLY A 168 -37.77 64.50 -16.91
N GLY A 169 -37.78 65.49 -16.01
CA GLY A 169 -38.04 66.91 -16.33
C GLY A 169 -39.51 67.32 -16.50
N ALA A 170 -40.44 66.36 -16.44
CA ALA A 170 -41.89 66.57 -16.48
C ALA A 170 -42.43 67.26 -17.76
N SER A 171 -41.76 67.12 -18.89
CA SER A 171 -42.24 67.58 -20.21
C SER A 171 -43.11 66.54 -20.90
N THR A 172 -44.26 66.94 -21.44
CA THR A 172 -45.18 66.04 -22.18
C THR A 172 -44.68 65.56 -23.55
N ALA A 173 -43.41 65.82 -23.88
CA ALA A 173 -42.83 65.49 -25.17
C ALA A 173 -41.55 64.65 -25.05
N HIS A 174 -41.10 64.30 -23.84
CA HIS A 174 -39.82 63.63 -23.62
C HIS A 174 -40.02 62.16 -23.30
N GLY A 175 -39.40 61.29 -24.11
CA GLY A 175 -39.05 59.94 -23.69
C GLY A 175 -37.94 59.99 -22.65
N VAL A 176 -38.00 59.17 -21.62
CA VAL A 176 -36.99 59.10 -20.55
C VAL A 176 -36.45 57.68 -20.47
N ALA A 177 -35.14 57.51 -20.34
CA ALA A 177 -34.53 56.20 -20.18
C ALA A 177 -33.31 56.28 -19.25
N TYR A 178 -33.26 55.40 -18.27
CA TYR A 178 -32.15 55.25 -17.33
C TYR A 178 -31.78 53.79 -17.13
N GLY A 179 -30.50 53.54 -16.91
CA GLY A 179 -29.96 52.26 -16.46
C GLY A 179 -28.98 52.45 -15.32
N ALA A 180 -28.79 51.39 -14.52
CA ALA A 180 -27.82 51.36 -13.45
C ALA A 180 -27.20 49.98 -13.27
N TYR A 181 -25.95 49.94 -12.83
CA TYR A 181 -25.28 48.71 -12.45
C TYR A 181 -24.38 48.95 -11.23
N VAL A 182 -24.12 47.88 -10.48
CA VAL A 182 -23.34 47.90 -9.23
C VAL A 182 -22.04 47.16 -9.48
N ILE A 183 -20.92 47.79 -9.16
CA ILE A 183 -19.60 47.18 -9.14
C ILE A 183 -19.29 46.76 -7.70
N ASP A 184 -18.82 45.52 -7.52
CA ASP A 184 -18.41 44.98 -6.23
C ASP A 184 -17.16 45.73 -5.72
N GLY A 185 -17.32 46.42 -4.59
CA GLY A 185 -16.30 47.23 -3.94
C GLY A 185 -15.02 46.46 -3.57
N THR A 186 -15.10 45.14 -3.41
CA THR A 186 -13.96 44.28 -3.10
C THR A 186 -13.07 44.00 -4.33
N THR A 187 -13.56 44.31 -5.53
CA THR A 187 -12.90 43.99 -6.80
C THR A 187 -12.38 45.21 -7.56
N ILE A 188 -12.68 46.41 -7.08
CA ILE A 188 -12.30 47.69 -7.69
C ILE A 188 -11.28 48.43 -6.81
N ASP A 189 -10.29 49.07 -7.44
CA ASP A 189 -9.32 49.92 -6.74
C ASP A 189 -10.04 51.14 -6.12
N PRO A 190 -9.65 51.61 -4.92
CA PRO A 190 -10.22 52.82 -4.31
C PRO A 190 -10.14 54.09 -5.18
N ALA A 191 -9.22 54.15 -6.15
CA ALA A 191 -9.15 55.21 -7.15
C ALA A 191 -10.28 55.14 -8.20
N ILE A 192 -10.95 53.98 -8.34
CA ILE A 192 -12.09 53.65 -9.20
C ILE A 192 -11.78 53.69 -10.69
N PHE A 193 -11.23 54.80 -11.18
CA PHE A 193 -10.97 55.04 -12.58
C PHE A 193 -9.52 54.77 -12.94
N ASP A 194 -9.33 54.00 -13.99
CA ASP A 194 -8.01 53.72 -14.56
C ASP A 194 -7.50 54.88 -15.42
N GLN A 195 -8.44 55.66 -15.98
CA GLN A 195 -8.23 56.91 -16.71
C GLN A 195 -9.43 57.84 -16.57
N VAL A 196 -9.23 59.10 -16.95
CA VAL A 196 -10.32 60.07 -17.15
C VAL A 196 -11.25 59.55 -18.26
N ALA A 197 -12.55 59.55 -18.01
CA ALA A 197 -13.57 59.15 -18.98
C ALA A 197 -13.56 60.05 -20.22
N VAL A 198 -13.89 59.47 -21.38
CA VAL A 198 -13.89 60.19 -22.66
C VAL A 198 -15.32 60.23 -23.20
N SER A 199 -15.72 61.36 -23.80
CA SER A 199 -17.04 61.58 -24.39
C SER A 199 -16.91 62.06 -25.84
N THR A 200 -17.81 61.60 -26.72
CA THR A 200 -17.89 62.09 -28.11
C THR A 200 -18.48 63.50 -28.21
N GLY A 201 -19.13 63.99 -27.16
CA GLY A 201 -20.08 65.09 -27.28
C GLY A 201 -21.26 64.72 -28.19
N GLN A 202 -21.97 65.72 -28.70
CA GLN A 202 -23.12 65.52 -29.60
C GLN A 202 -22.69 65.35 -31.05
N LEU A 203 -23.27 64.35 -31.71
CA LEU A 203 -23.09 64.07 -33.14
C LEU A 203 -24.46 63.96 -33.84
N SER A 204 -24.55 64.35 -35.12
CA SER A 204 -25.77 64.35 -35.93
C SER A 204 -25.69 63.36 -37.10
N SER A 205 -26.80 62.72 -37.47
CA SER A 205 -26.86 61.67 -38.51
C SER A 205 -25.86 60.54 -38.25
N TRP A 206 -25.75 60.15 -36.98
CA TRP A 206 -24.68 59.34 -36.45
C TRP A 206 -25.23 58.02 -35.87
N VAL A 207 -24.56 56.91 -36.18
CA VAL A 207 -24.74 55.65 -35.47
C VAL A 207 -23.71 55.64 -34.34
N PRO A 208 -24.11 55.45 -33.07
CA PRO A 208 -23.18 55.64 -31.99
C PRO A 208 -21.97 54.74 -32.05
N ASN A 209 -20.77 55.30 -31.89
CA ASN A 209 -19.52 54.60 -31.60
C ASN A 209 -18.89 55.20 -30.33
N GLY A 210 -18.32 54.35 -29.49
CA GLY A 210 -17.71 54.83 -28.24
C GLY A 210 -16.42 55.60 -28.55
N PRO A 211 -16.09 56.66 -27.79
CA PRO A 211 -14.76 57.26 -27.90
C PRO A 211 -13.69 56.29 -27.36
N ALA A 212 -12.52 56.27 -27.99
CA ALA A 212 -11.39 55.46 -27.54
C ALA A 212 -10.86 55.91 -26.16
N ILE A 213 -10.41 54.95 -25.35
CA ILE A 213 -9.78 55.17 -24.04
C ILE A 213 -8.49 54.35 -23.91
N VAL A 214 -7.48 54.88 -23.21
CA VAL A 214 -6.17 54.22 -23.06
C VAL A 214 -6.02 53.67 -21.65
N THR A 215 -6.19 52.37 -21.46
CA THR A 215 -6.02 51.72 -20.15
C THR A 215 -4.55 51.69 -19.71
N GLN A 216 -4.30 51.89 -18.42
CA GLN A 216 -2.99 51.80 -17.75
C GLN A 216 -2.82 50.49 -16.98
N THR A 217 -3.91 49.88 -16.52
CA THR A 217 -3.88 48.67 -15.70
C THR A 217 -4.35 47.45 -16.50
N ASP A 218 -3.60 46.36 -16.39
CA ASP A 218 -4.01 45.05 -16.89
C ASP A 218 -5.27 44.57 -16.14
N GLY A 219 -6.29 44.10 -16.87
CA GLY A 219 -7.58 43.73 -16.28
C GLY A 219 -8.56 44.89 -16.09
N ALA A 220 -8.28 46.09 -16.60
CA ALA A 220 -9.21 47.23 -16.55
C ALA A 220 -10.56 46.91 -17.20
N PHE A 221 -11.65 47.27 -16.52
CA PHE A 221 -13.00 47.04 -17.01
C PHE A 221 -13.48 48.24 -17.82
N VAL A 222 -13.52 48.10 -19.14
CA VAL A 222 -13.86 49.20 -20.05
C VAL A 222 -15.33 49.11 -20.41
N VAL A 223 -16.10 50.16 -20.11
CA VAL A 223 -17.55 50.25 -20.37
C VAL A 223 -17.85 51.47 -21.21
N THR A 224 -18.57 51.28 -22.30
CA THR A 224 -19.06 52.35 -23.16
C THR A 224 -20.59 52.46 -23.06
N HIS A 225 -21.08 53.68 -22.95
CA HIS A 225 -22.49 54.02 -22.78
C HIS A 225 -22.91 54.95 -23.91
N ALA A 226 -23.93 54.59 -24.68
CA ALA A 226 -24.40 55.36 -25.81
C ALA A 226 -25.86 55.77 -25.66
N ALA A 227 -26.20 56.92 -26.24
CA ALA A 227 -27.56 57.42 -26.37
C ALA A 227 -27.85 57.94 -27.79
N ASN A 228 -29.09 57.80 -28.26
CA ASN A 228 -29.56 58.25 -29.57
C ASN A 228 -31.01 58.75 -29.49
N SER A 229 -31.39 59.69 -30.37
CA SER A 229 -32.72 60.28 -30.48
C SER A 229 -33.70 59.47 -31.34
N VAL A 230 -33.34 58.25 -31.73
CA VAL A 230 -34.19 57.37 -32.55
C VAL A 230 -34.60 56.18 -31.70
N ILE A 231 -35.90 55.90 -31.67
CA ILE A 231 -36.40 54.70 -30.99
C ILE A 231 -35.94 53.44 -31.73
N ASP A 232 -35.16 52.62 -31.01
CA ASP A 232 -34.76 51.30 -31.45
C ASP A 232 -34.92 50.33 -30.28
N THR A 233 -35.95 49.47 -30.37
CA THR A 233 -36.24 48.47 -29.35
C THR A 233 -35.42 47.20 -29.52
N SER A 234 -34.64 47.09 -30.61
CA SER A 234 -33.72 45.99 -30.84
C SER A 234 -32.36 46.29 -30.20
N ARG A 235 -31.71 45.26 -29.62
CA ARG A 235 -30.37 45.43 -29.05
C ARG A 235 -29.38 45.59 -30.21
N GLY A 236 -28.63 46.70 -30.22
CA GLY A 236 -27.52 46.89 -31.14
C GLY A 236 -26.37 45.92 -30.87
N THR A 237 -25.44 45.77 -31.81
CA THR A 237 -24.21 44.97 -31.67
C THR A 237 -22.98 45.87 -31.67
N VAL A 238 -22.04 45.59 -30.77
CA VAL A 238 -20.72 46.27 -30.68
C VAL A 238 -19.65 45.20 -30.78
N SER A 239 -18.97 45.12 -31.93
CA SER A 239 -17.99 44.06 -32.19
C SER A 239 -16.85 44.08 -31.16
N GLY A 240 -16.54 42.92 -30.58
CA GLY A 240 -15.48 42.79 -29.56
C GLY A 240 -15.88 43.24 -28.14
N TYR A 241 -17.13 43.68 -27.95
CA TYR A 241 -17.68 44.06 -26.64
C TYR A 241 -18.92 43.20 -26.32
N THR A 242 -19.12 42.94 -25.03
CA THR A 242 -20.33 42.26 -24.54
C THR A 242 -21.38 43.31 -24.19
N LEU A 243 -22.63 43.08 -24.59
CA LEU A 243 -23.71 44.03 -24.36
C LEU A 243 -24.25 43.93 -22.92
N PHE A 244 -24.51 45.06 -22.29
CA PHE A 244 -25.08 45.17 -20.93
C PHE A 244 -26.61 45.29 -20.98
N THR A 245 -27.16 46.49 -20.79
CA THR A 245 -28.57 46.82 -20.60
C THR A 245 -28.96 47.92 -21.56
N ALA A 246 -30.21 47.89 -22.00
CA ALA A 246 -30.74 48.83 -22.98
C ALA A 246 -32.15 49.28 -22.58
N ALA A 247 -32.46 50.54 -22.81
CA ALA A 247 -33.78 51.09 -22.54
C ALA A 247 -34.12 52.16 -23.58
N ALA A 248 -35.39 52.24 -23.96
CA ALA A 248 -35.89 53.23 -24.88
C ALA A 248 -37.15 53.90 -24.33
N GLY A 249 -37.21 55.22 -24.41
CA GLY A 249 -38.40 56.03 -24.14
C GLY A 249 -39.00 56.52 -25.44
N ASN A 250 -40.28 56.21 -25.67
CA ASN A 250 -41.02 56.55 -26.88
C ASN A 250 -41.91 57.77 -26.63
N ASP A 251 -41.62 58.90 -27.27
CA ASP A 251 -42.45 60.10 -27.20
C ASP A 251 -42.21 60.97 -28.45
N SER A 252 -42.71 62.21 -28.46
CA SER A 252 -42.42 63.17 -29.53
C SER A 252 -40.92 63.41 -29.70
N ASN A 253 -40.16 63.28 -28.60
CA ASN A 253 -38.71 63.29 -28.60
C ASN A 253 -38.22 62.02 -27.91
N ASP A 254 -37.75 61.09 -28.72
CA ASP A 254 -37.30 59.78 -28.28
C ASP A 254 -35.93 59.82 -27.61
N ILE A 255 -35.67 58.79 -26.81
CA ILE A 255 -34.32 58.44 -26.38
C ILE A 255 -34.16 56.92 -26.40
N ASN A 256 -33.03 56.46 -26.91
CA ASN A 256 -32.57 55.08 -26.78
C ASN A 256 -31.19 55.09 -26.10
N ILE A 257 -30.98 54.21 -25.13
CA ILE A 257 -29.71 54.02 -24.43
C ILE A 257 -29.29 52.56 -24.45
N GLN A 258 -27.98 52.31 -24.58
CA GLN A 258 -27.40 50.97 -24.43
C GLN A 258 -25.96 51.04 -23.98
N THR A 259 -25.53 50.01 -23.28
CA THR A 259 -24.17 49.85 -22.76
C THR A 259 -23.51 48.60 -23.30
N ALA A 260 -22.19 48.65 -23.44
CA ALA A 260 -21.36 47.51 -23.81
C ALA A 260 -20.00 47.57 -23.08
N TYR A 261 -19.38 46.43 -22.82
CA TYR A 261 -18.13 46.35 -22.05
C TYR A 261 -17.13 45.34 -22.61
N VAL A 262 -15.87 45.51 -22.23
CA VAL A 262 -14.78 44.55 -22.46
C VAL A 262 -13.81 44.61 -21.27
N VAL A 263 -13.18 43.49 -20.94
CA VAL A 263 -12.08 43.46 -19.96
C VAL A 263 -10.76 43.59 -20.71
N ALA A 264 -9.95 44.57 -20.32
CA ALA A 264 -8.65 44.82 -20.92
C ALA A 264 -7.68 43.68 -20.59
N GLY A 265 -7.11 43.05 -21.61
CA GLY A 265 -6.12 41.98 -21.44
C GLY A 265 -4.67 42.43 -21.26
N ALA A 266 -4.43 43.72 -21.48
CA ALA A 266 -3.19 44.43 -21.21
C ALA A 266 -3.47 45.94 -21.24
N PRO A 267 -2.59 46.78 -20.66
CA PRO A 267 -2.64 48.22 -20.84
C PRO A 267 -2.56 48.59 -22.33
N GLY A 268 -3.42 49.50 -22.79
CA GLY A 268 -3.50 49.88 -24.20
C GLY A 268 -4.79 50.61 -24.58
N THR A 269 -4.89 50.98 -25.86
CA THR A 269 -6.06 51.68 -26.41
C THR A 269 -7.21 50.72 -26.70
N TYR A 270 -8.39 51.05 -26.18
CA TYR A 270 -9.65 50.36 -26.42
C TYR A 270 -10.61 51.32 -27.11
N ASP A 271 -11.00 51.00 -28.34
CA ASP A 271 -11.83 51.83 -29.22
C ASP A 271 -13.16 51.11 -29.53
N PRO A 272 -14.26 51.42 -28.84
CA PRO A 272 -15.53 50.73 -29.05
C PRO A 272 -16.16 51.08 -30.42
N PRO A 273 -16.40 50.08 -31.29
CA PRO A 273 -16.97 50.31 -32.61
C PRO A 273 -18.44 50.74 -32.55
N ALA A 274 -19.00 51.08 -33.72
CA ALA A 274 -20.39 51.54 -33.81
C ALA A 274 -21.42 50.47 -33.42
N TRP A 275 -22.54 50.89 -32.83
CA TRP A 275 -23.73 50.07 -32.53
C TRP A 275 -24.46 49.75 -33.84
N SER A 276 -23.97 48.74 -34.57
CA SER A 276 -24.27 48.58 -36.00
C SER A 276 -25.72 48.27 -36.38
N ALA A 277 -26.59 47.93 -35.41
CA ALA A 277 -28.03 47.75 -35.65
C ALA A 277 -28.85 49.03 -35.42
N TRP A 278 -28.27 50.07 -34.80
CA TRP A 278 -28.98 51.31 -34.51
C TRP A 278 -29.15 52.17 -35.75
N THR A 279 -30.33 52.78 -35.86
CA THR A 279 -30.62 53.78 -36.90
C THR A 279 -29.86 55.07 -36.58
N ALA A 280 -29.26 55.69 -37.60
CA ALA A 280 -28.53 56.94 -37.43
C ALA A 280 -29.45 58.08 -36.94
N GLY A 281 -29.01 58.83 -35.93
CA GLY A 281 -29.78 59.92 -35.33
C GLY A 281 -28.89 60.98 -34.67
N ILE A 282 -29.46 61.76 -33.75
CA ILE A 282 -28.69 62.70 -32.92
C ILE A 282 -28.35 61.99 -31.60
N GLY A 283 -27.10 62.00 -31.18
CA GLY A 283 -26.69 61.27 -29.98
C GLY A 283 -25.26 61.52 -29.54
N GLY A 284 -24.78 60.67 -28.64
CA GLY A 284 -23.39 60.64 -28.19
C GLY A 284 -23.07 59.41 -27.35
N ALA A 285 -21.79 59.20 -27.03
CA ALA A 285 -21.32 58.10 -26.20
C ALA A 285 -20.23 58.53 -25.20
N VAL A 286 -20.14 57.80 -24.10
CA VAL A 286 -19.16 57.97 -23.02
C VAL A 286 -18.47 56.63 -22.75
N THR A 287 -17.14 56.59 -22.82
CA THR A 287 -16.33 55.41 -22.48
C THR A 287 -15.57 55.64 -21.17
N ILE A 288 -15.63 54.66 -20.28
CA ILE A 288 -15.03 54.67 -18.94
C ILE A 288 -14.15 53.43 -18.79
N ALA A 289 -12.98 53.56 -18.17
CA ALA A 289 -12.13 52.44 -17.77
C ALA A 289 -12.07 52.37 -16.24
N PHE A 290 -12.58 51.29 -15.66
CA PHE A 290 -12.53 51.04 -14.21
C PHE A 290 -11.28 50.25 -13.84
N LYS A 291 -10.64 50.67 -12.75
CA LYS A 291 -9.36 50.13 -12.29
C LYS A 291 -9.58 48.92 -11.37
N PRO A 292 -9.01 47.74 -11.69
CA PRO A 292 -9.18 46.55 -10.86
C PRO A 292 -8.41 46.67 -9.55
N ALA A 293 -8.90 46.02 -8.50
CA ALA A 293 -8.19 45.93 -7.23
C ALA A 293 -6.83 45.20 -7.40
N PRO A 294 -5.76 45.61 -6.69
CA PRO A 294 -4.48 44.94 -6.77
C PRO A 294 -4.55 43.51 -6.21
N THR A 295 -3.94 42.55 -6.91
CA THR A 295 -3.84 41.16 -6.44
C THR A 295 -3.02 41.10 -5.15
N LEU A 296 -3.63 40.63 -4.06
CA LEU A 296 -2.92 40.44 -2.79
C LEU A 296 -1.85 39.34 -2.91
N THR A 297 -0.67 39.60 -2.36
CA THR A 297 0.35 38.56 -2.19
C THR A 297 -0.07 37.63 -1.06
N THR A 298 -0.20 36.33 -1.30
CA THR A 298 -0.60 35.31 -0.32
C THR A 298 0.48 34.25 -0.17
N THR A 299 0.59 33.69 1.04
CA THR A 299 1.39 32.50 1.31
C THR A 299 0.44 31.32 1.47
N SER A 300 0.75 30.20 0.82
CA SER A 300 -0.19 29.10 0.65
C SER A 300 0.41 27.76 1.04
N LEU A 301 -0.39 26.99 1.76
CA LEU A 301 -0.13 25.62 2.20
C LEU A 301 -0.74 24.61 1.21
N SER A 302 -0.04 23.52 0.98
CA SER A 302 -0.49 22.38 0.16
C SER A 302 -0.10 21.06 0.81
N ASN A 303 -0.85 20.00 0.49
CA ASN A 303 -0.71 18.68 1.09
C ASN A 303 0.68 18.06 0.98
N PHE A 304 1.20 17.85 -0.23
CA PHE A 304 2.60 17.47 -0.48
C PHE A 304 3.03 18.00 -1.85
N VAL A 305 4.35 18.06 -2.09
CA VAL A 305 4.88 18.48 -3.41
C VAL A 305 5.25 17.28 -4.27
N SER A 306 6.02 16.33 -3.73
CA SER A 306 6.46 15.14 -4.48
C SER A 306 5.74 13.86 -4.05
N ALA A 307 5.79 13.54 -2.76
CA ALA A 307 5.12 12.40 -2.15
C ALA A 307 5.00 12.59 -0.63
N GLU A 308 4.06 11.85 -0.03
CA GLU A 308 4.02 11.58 1.40
C GLU A 308 5.18 10.67 1.84
N PRO A 309 5.58 10.68 3.13
CA PRO A 309 6.44 9.63 3.66
C PRO A 309 5.74 8.26 3.57
N GLY A 310 6.50 7.17 3.65
CA GLY A 310 5.90 5.85 3.80
C GLY A 310 5.39 5.64 5.23
N ASN A 311 4.35 4.81 5.40
CA ASN A 311 3.99 4.32 6.73
C ASN A 311 5.19 3.60 7.36
N SER A 312 5.44 3.87 8.64
CA SER A 312 6.60 3.33 9.34
C SER A 312 6.27 2.99 10.79
N THR A 313 7.08 2.12 11.38
CA THR A 313 7.00 1.73 12.79
C THR A 313 8.29 2.11 13.48
N VAL A 314 8.20 2.67 14.69
CA VAL A 314 9.35 3.09 15.50
C VAL A 314 9.18 2.66 16.94
N ALA A 315 10.29 2.31 17.60
CA ALA A 315 10.31 2.07 19.04
C ALA A 315 10.10 3.38 19.84
N PRO A 316 9.61 3.32 21.09
CA PRO A 316 9.59 4.47 21.98
C PRO A 316 10.96 5.15 22.07
N GLY A 317 10.95 6.48 22.18
CA GLY A 317 12.15 7.32 22.13
C GLY A 317 12.73 7.56 20.73
N SER A 318 12.28 6.85 19.70
CA SER A 318 12.75 7.04 18.32
C SER A 318 11.92 8.07 17.55
N ALA A 319 12.49 8.58 16.45
CA ALA A 319 11.84 9.57 15.59
C ALA A 319 11.40 8.96 14.24
N GLY A 320 10.32 9.48 13.68
CA GLY A 320 9.80 9.13 12.36
C GLY A 320 9.01 10.28 11.73
N TYR A 321 8.57 10.10 10.49
CA TYR A 321 7.80 11.11 9.76
C TYR A 321 6.34 10.73 9.68
N VAL A 322 5.45 11.71 9.87
CA VAL A 322 4.00 11.52 9.74
C VAL A 322 3.41 12.23 8.54
N ASP A 323 4.10 13.20 7.95
CA ASP A 323 3.52 14.02 6.89
C ASP A 323 4.60 14.80 6.13
N SER A 324 4.29 15.22 4.91
CA SER A 324 5.13 16.12 4.12
C SER A 324 4.33 17.21 3.40
N PHE A 325 4.36 18.45 3.87
CA PHE A 325 3.62 19.58 3.28
C PHE A 325 4.42 20.50 2.36
N GLY A 326 3.72 21.27 1.54
CA GLY A 326 4.30 22.25 0.61
C GLY A 326 3.92 23.70 0.92
N LEU A 327 4.87 24.62 0.84
CA LEU A 327 4.65 26.06 0.98
C LEU A 327 5.08 26.84 -0.27
N ALA A 328 4.27 27.81 -0.69
CA ALA A 328 4.56 28.73 -1.80
C ALA A 328 3.97 30.13 -1.57
N THR A 329 4.46 31.15 -2.27
CA THR A 329 3.77 32.44 -2.43
C THR A 329 3.20 32.58 -3.86
N ASN A 330 2.12 33.34 -4.03
CA ASN A 330 1.62 33.65 -5.39
C ASN A 330 2.49 34.69 -6.12
N SER A 331 3.22 35.53 -5.38
CA SER A 331 4.22 36.49 -5.87
C SER A 331 5.23 36.83 -4.76
N GLY A 332 6.38 37.40 -5.12
CA GLY A 332 7.39 37.81 -4.13
C GLY A 332 7.92 36.68 -3.24
N SER A 333 8.25 37.01 -2.00
CA SER A 333 8.75 36.09 -0.96
C SER A 333 8.07 36.36 0.38
N ASP A 334 8.04 35.37 1.26
CA ASP A 334 7.57 35.50 2.64
C ASP A 334 8.43 34.64 3.58
N THR A 335 8.16 34.71 4.87
CA THR A 335 8.74 33.83 5.88
C THR A 335 7.62 33.32 6.80
N VAL A 336 7.49 32.00 6.89
CA VAL A 336 6.58 31.38 7.86
C VAL A 336 7.27 31.37 9.23
N THR A 337 6.66 32.08 10.17
CA THR A 337 7.21 32.34 11.51
C THR A 337 6.72 31.34 12.56
N GLY A 338 5.65 30.61 12.27
CA GLY A 338 5.04 29.64 13.17
C GLY A 338 4.08 28.71 12.44
N ALA A 339 3.78 27.57 13.05
CA ALA A 339 2.89 26.55 12.51
C ALA A 339 2.14 25.84 13.65
N THR A 340 0.95 25.34 13.36
CA THR A 340 0.18 24.47 14.26
C THR A 340 0.06 23.12 13.59
N VAL A 341 0.56 22.08 14.25
CA VAL A 341 0.40 20.70 13.81
C VAL A 341 -0.63 20.03 14.71
N THR A 342 -1.67 19.47 14.10
CA THR A 342 -2.69 18.70 14.82
C THR A 342 -2.43 17.23 14.61
N LEU A 343 -2.35 16.49 15.72
CA LEU A 343 -2.12 15.06 15.75
C LEU A 343 -3.45 14.29 15.81
N ALA A 344 -3.41 12.99 15.51
CA ALA A 344 -4.55 12.10 15.77
C ALA A 344 -4.98 12.17 17.24
N ALA A 345 -6.29 12.12 17.48
CA ALA A 345 -6.87 12.23 18.82
C ALA A 345 -6.28 11.20 19.80
N GLY A 346 -5.85 11.64 20.97
CA GLY A 346 -5.27 10.82 22.04
C GLY A 346 -3.81 10.43 21.84
N THR A 347 -3.15 10.85 20.77
CA THR A 347 -1.77 10.44 20.45
C THR A 347 -0.70 11.41 20.92
N GLY A 348 -1.04 12.68 21.17
CA GLY A 348 -0.04 13.69 21.55
C GLY A 348 0.65 13.38 22.88
N ALA A 349 -0.02 12.66 23.80
CA ALA A 349 0.58 12.18 25.05
C ALA A 349 1.65 11.07 24.85
N ARG A 350 1.86 10.58 23.62
CA ARG A 350 2.90 9.60 23.25
C ARG A 350 4.05 10.25 22.48
N VAL A 351 3.96 11.55 22.22
CA VAL A 351 4.92 12.30 21.42
C VAL A 351 5.71 13.25 22.32
N ALA A 352 7.04 13.13 22.28
CA ALA A 352 7.95 14.04 22.98
C ALA A 352 8.07 15.39 22.25
N THR A 353 8.24 15.35 20.93
CA THR A 353 8.44 16.53 20.10
C THR A 353 7.83 16.36 18.72
N VAL A 354 7.23 17.42 18.22
CA VAL A 354 6.87 17.61 16.80
C VAL A 354 7.82 18.66 16.22
N ALA A 355 8.41 18.37 15.08
CA ALA A 355 9.38 19.23 14.42
C ALA A 355 9.06 19.38 12.92
N ILE A 356 9.30 20.58 12.39
CA ILE A 356 9.26 20.83 10.94
C ILE A 356 10.68 20.82 10.41
N THR A 357 10.92 20.01 9.40
CA THR A 357 12.24 19.86 8.76
C THR A 357 12.15 20.18 7.27
N ASN A 358 13.29 20.46 6.64
CA ASN A 358 13.35 20.39 5.18
C ASN A 358 13.14 18.94 4.70
N ASP A 359 12.88 18.76 3.41
CA ASP A 359 12.60 17.45 2.82
C ASP A 359 13.72 16.41 3.05
N GLY A 360 14.98 16.83 3.10
CA GLY A 360 16.13 15.96 3.37
C GLY A 360 16.44 15.71 4.85
N ASP A 361 15.67 16.28 5.79
CA ASP A 361 15.93 16.27 7.25
C ASP A 361 17.37 16.67 7.64
N THR A 362 17.91 17.67 6.94
CA THR A 362 19.21 18.27 7.28
C THR A 362 19.07 19.56 8.08
N VAL A 363 17.88 20.17 8.07
CA VAL A 363 17.55 21.40 8.79
C VAL A 363 16.24 21.20 9.51
N THR A 364 16.25 21.39 10.83
CA THR A 364 15.03 21.54 11.63
C THR A 364 14.75 23.03 11.82
N TYR A 365 13.59 23.49 11.35
CA TYR A 365 13.20 24.90 11.39
C TYR A 365 12.64 25.30 12.76
N CYS A 366 11.76 24.48 13.30
CA CYS A 366 11.19 24.65 14.63
C CYS A 366 10.75 23.31 15.17
N SER A 367 10.62 23.23 16.50
CA SER A 367 10.03 22.10 17.19
C SER A 367 9.26 22.57 18.41
N ALA A 368 8.29 21.76 18.84
CA ALA A 368 7.52 21.97 20.05
C ALA A 368 7.10 20.64 20.66
N THR A 369 6.90 20.62 21.98
CA THR A 369 6.20 19.52 22.65
C THR A 369 4.69 19.73 22.52
N PRO A 370 3.90 18.70 22.13
CA PRO A 370 2.46 18.83 22.05
C PRO A 370 1.81 19.17 23.40
N SER A 371 0.76 19.98 23.37
CA SER A 371 -0.18 20.17 24.46
C SER A 371 -1.51 19.53 24.07
N GLY A 372 -1.87 18.41 24.70
CA GLY A 372 -2.91 17.53 24.15
C GLY A 372 -2.48 16.99 22.79
N ASP A 373 -3.36 17.02 21.80
CA ASP A 373 -3.09 16.54 20.43
C ASP A 373 -2.67 17.66 19.47
N THR A 374 -2.17 18.79 20.00
CA THR A 374 -1.76 19.94 19.19
C THR A 374 -0.36 20.41 19.57
N ALA A 375 0.50 20.58 18.56
CA ALA A 375 1.80 21.21 18.72
C ALA A 375 1.78 22.61 18.09
N THR A 376 2.00 23.63 18.92
CA THR A 376 2.14 25.02 18.46
C THR A 376 3.62 25.35 18.32
N LEU A 377 4.10 25.42 17.08
CA LEU A 377 5.49 25.73 16.74
C LEU A 377 5.66 27.24 16.52
N THR A 378 6.66 27.81 17.18
CA THR A 378 7.01 29.23 17.07
C THR A 378 8.44 29.40 16.56
N SER A 379 8.75 30.56 15.99
CA SER A 379 10.11 30.92 15.54
C SER A 379 10.68 30.01 14.44
N CYS A 380 9.82 29.51 13.54
CA CYS A 380 10.21 28.56 12.48
C CYS A 380 11.17 29.15 11.43
N GLY A 381 11.00 30.42 11.05
CA GLY A 381 11.87 31.07 10.08
C GLY A 381 11.94 30.36 8.72
N ILE A 382 10.86 29.72 8.27
CA ILE A 382 10.84 28.94 7.03
C ILE A 382 10.74 29.91 5.84
N PRO A 383 11.73 29.94 4.93
CA PRO A 383 11.70 30.83 3.78
C PRO A 383 10.71 30.29 2.73
N VAL A 384 9.82 31.15 2.24
CA VAL A 384 8.83 30.78 1.21
C VAL A 384 8.97 31.71 0.02
N THR A 385 8.94 31.12 -1.19
CA THR A 385 9.02 31.83 -2.45
C THR A 385 7.91 31.36 -3.38
N THR A 386 7.89 31.89 -4.61
CA THR A 386 6.97 31.41 -5.66
C THR A 386 7.15 29.94 -6.06
N THR A 387 8.23 29.26 -5.62
CA THR A 387 8.42 27.82 -5.83
C THR A 387 7.79 27.04 -4.69
N ASN A 388 6.82 26.17 -5.00
CA ASN A 388 6.24 25.28 -4.00
C ASN A 388 7.32 24.29 -3.49
N THR A 389 7.73 24.45 -2.24
CA THR A 389 8.85 23.74 -1.63
C THR A 389 8.34 22.76 -0.58
N GLN A 390 8.88 21.53 -0.58
CA GLN A 390 8.47 20.48 0.35
C GLN A 390 9.20 20.56 1.69
N PHE A 391 8.44 20.29 2.75
CA PHE A 391 8.88 20.18 4.13
C PHE A 391 8.29 18.91 4.74
N LYS A 392 8.79 18.49 5.90
CA LYS A 392 8.36 17.28 6.60
C LYS A 392 7.97 17.57 8.03
N ILE A 393 6.97 16.83 8.52
CA ILE A 393 6.65 16.75 9.94
C ILE A 393 7.35 15.52 10.52
N ARG A 394 8.37 15.76 11.35
CA ARG A 394 9.07 14.73 12.11
C ARG A 394 8.55 14.69 13.54
N ILE A 395 8.20 13.51 14.01
CA ILE A 395 7.74 13.24 15.37
C ILE A 395 8.77 12.38 16.08
N THR A 396 9.05 12.71 17.34
CA THR A 396 9.84 11.86 18.25
C THR A 396 8.91 11.32 19.32
N ALA A 397 8.87 9.99 19.48
CA ALA A 397 8.11 9.33 20.53
C ALA A 397 8.69 9.64 21.92
N ILE A 398 7.86 9.63 22.97
CA ILE A 398 8.38 9.65 24.35
C ILE A 398 9.21 8.38 24.64
N SER A 399 10.15 8.47 25.57
CA SER A 399 10.99 7.33 25.97
C SER A 399 10.16 6.17 26.52
N HIS A 400 10.66 4.94 26.41
CA HIS A 400 10.07 3.73 27.00
C HIS A 400 9.58 3.92 28.44
N GLY A 401 10.41 4.50 29.33
CA GLY A 401 10.03 4.71 30.74
C GLY A 401 8.90 5.71 30.99
N SER A 402 8.46 6.44 29.96
CA SER A 402 7.32 7.36 30.02
C SER A 402 6.09 6.83 29.27
N MET A 403 6.23 5.71 28.55
CA MET A 403 5.09 5.03 27.94
C MET A 403 4.23 4.33 29.00
N PRO A 404 2.96 4.03 28.69
CA PRO A 404 2.11 3.23 29.57
C PRO A 404 2.75 1.88 29.94
N ALA A 405 2.53 1.45 31.19
CA ALA A 405 3.15 0.27 31.76
C ALA A 405 2.71 -1.03 31.06
N VAL A 406 3.59 -2.04 31.13
CA VAL A 406 3.42 -3.39 30.57
C VAL A 406 2.17 -4.11 31.13
N PRO A 407 1.36 -4.83 30.31
CA PRO A 407 1.50 -4.99 28.86
C PRO A 407 1.22 -3.69 28.11
N GLY A 408 2.15 -3.29 27.25
CA GLY A 408 2.00 -2.06 26.49
C GLY A 408 1.14 -2.23 25.23
N ALA A 409 1.00 -1.17 24.42
CA ALA A 409 0.21 -1.17 23.20
C ALA A 409 0.88 -0.35 22.09
N SER A 410 0.54 -0.61 20.82
CA SER A 410 1.00 0.21 19.70
C SER A 410 0.09 1.43 19.49
N TYR A 411 0.69 2.56 19.09
CA TYR A 411 -0.02 3.84 18.87
C TYR A 411 0.20 4.33 17.45
N ALA A 412 -0.88 4.38 16.65
CA ALA A 412 -0.85 4.96 15.31
C ALA A 412 -0.96 6.48 15.39
N VAL A 413 0.12 7.19 15.05
CA VAL A 413 0.20 8.65 15.07
C VAL A 413 0.14 9.16 13.63
N THR A 414 -0.77 10.09 13.38
CA THR A 414 -0.83 10.92 12.17
C THR A 414 -0.77 12.38 12.60
N GLY A 415 -0.43 13.29 11.69
CA GLY A 415 -0.55 14.72 11.96
C GLY A 415 -0.32 15.58 10.73
N THR A 416 -1.03 16.72 10.67
CA THR A 416 -1.00 17.66 9.55
C THR A 416 -0.81 19.09 10.05
N VAL A 417 -0.30 19.97 9.19
CA VAL A 417 -0.26 21.41 9.45
C VAL A 417 -1.65 22.01 9.27
N THR A 418 -2.33 22.32 10.38
CA THR A 418 -3.69 22.87 10.33
C THR A 418 -3.73 24.40 10.31
N ALA A 419 -2.64 25.06 10.68
CA ALA A 419 -2.51 26.52 10.58
C ALA A 419 -1.03 26.92 10.52
N PHE A 420 -0.75 28.10 9.97
CA PHE A 420 0.59 28.70 10.01
C PHE A 420 0.51 30.23 10.08
N THR A 421 1.60 30.87 10.50
CA THR A 421 1.70 32.34 10.60
C THR A 421 2.77 32.87 9.67
N SER A 422 2.48 33.96 8.98
CA SER A 422 3.35 34.60 8.00
C SER A 422 3.00 36.09 7.84
N THR A 423 3.81 36.86 7.10
CA THR A 423 3.52 38.28 6.87
C THR A 423 2.37 38.45 5.88
N ASN A 424 2.34 37.63 4.83
CA ASN A 424 1.26 37.64 3.86
C ASN A 424 0.03 36.88 4.40
N PRO A 425 -1.18 37.22 3.94
CA PRO A 425 -2.38 36.42 4.19
C PRO A 425 -2.19 34.93 3.84
N GLN A 426 -2.70 34.06 4.71
CA GLN A 426 -2.57 32.61 4.58
C GLN A 426 -3.71 32.00 3.76
N ALA A 427 -3.40 30.98 2.96
CA ALA A 427 -4.38 30.21 2.19
C ALA A 427 -4.00 28.73 2.08
N GLY A 428 -4.91 27.90 1.60
CA GLY A 428 -4.67 26.48 1.33
C GLY A 428 -4.81 25.59 2.55
N THR A 429 -4.63 24.28 2.34
CA THR A 429 -4.82 23.24 3.35
C THR A 429 -3.82 22.12 3.16
N ASP A 430 -3.45 21.51 4.27
CA ASP A 430 -2.80 20.21 4.33
C ASP A 430 -3.86 19.16 4.75
N SER A 431 -4.02 18.11 3.95
CA SER A 431 -5.23 17.29 3.88
C SER A 431 -5.01 15.79 4.11
N GLY A 432 -3.78 15.37 4.35
CA GLY A 432 -3.33 13.99 4.30
C GLY A 432 -2.12 13.81 5.20
N SER A 433 -1.96 12.61 5.72
CA SER A 433 -0.83 12.28 6.58
C SER A 433 -0.58 10.79 6.49
N SER A 434 0.68 10.41 6.58
CA SER A 434 1.14 9.05 6.76
C SER A 434 1.01 8.60 8.21
N THR A 435 0.97 7.29 8.42
CA THR A 435 0.89 6.71 9.77
C THR A 435 2.27 6.34 10.27
N LEU A 436 2.68 6.95 11.39
CA LEU A 436 3.80 6.51 12.21
C LEU A 436 3.26 5.67 13.36
N THR A 437 3.58 4.38 13.38
CA THR A 437 3.22 3.48 14.48
C THR A 437 4.32 3.51 15.54
N ILE A 438 4.00 4.00 16.73
CA ILE A 438 4.90 3.86 17.89
C ILE A 438 4.61 2.51 18.53
N ASP A 439 5.56 1.60 18.43
CA ASP A 439 5.36 0.24 18.92
C ASP A 439 5.83 0.08 20.36
N ASN A 440 4.88 0.12 21.29
CA ASN A 440 5.09 -0.20 22.69
C ASN A 440 4.29 -1.45 23.06
N LEU A 441 3.88 -2.29 22.08
CA LEU A 441 3.15 -3.51 22.36
C LEU A 441 4.11 -4.55 22.94
N SER A 442 3.72 -5.15 24.07
CA SER A 442 4.49 -6.23 24.66
C SER A 442 4.24 -7.53 23.90
N PRO A 443 5.27 -8.34 23.60
CA PRO A 443 5.08 -9.66 23.01
C PRO A 443 4.28 -10.58 23.94
N GLY A 444 3.67 -11.62 23.37
CA GLY A 444 2.95 -12.63 24.16
C GLY A 444 3.83 -13.35 25.20
N ASN A 445 3.20 -13.80 26.29
CA ASN A 445 3.87 -14.61 27.31
C ASN A 445 4.29 -15.98 26.77
N VAL A 446 5.37 -16.54 27.32
CA VAL A 446 5.70 -17.96 27.10
C VAL A 446 4.61 -18.88 27.69
N THR A 447 4.41 -20.05 27.09
CA THR A 447 3.46 -21.06 27.58
C THR A 447 4.16 -22.38 27.90
N GLY A 448 3.56 -23.24 28.71
CA GLY A 448 4.15 -24.54 29.06
C GLY A 448 5.50 -24.45 29.77
N ALA A 449 5.77 -23.34 30.48
CA ALA A 449 7.03 -23.11 31.16
C ALA A 449 7.23 -24.09 32.34
N GLY A 450 8.37 -24.78 32.37
CA GLY A 450 8.77 -25.71 33.41
C GLY A 450 10.29 -25.84 33.52
N GLY A 451 10.78 -26.80 34.30
CA GLY A 451 12.21 -27.05 34.40
C GLY A 451 12.59 -28.34 35.13
N SER A 452 13.86 -28.70 35.04
CA SER A 452 14.47 -29.89 35.65
C SER A 452 15.77 -29.53 36.37
N VAL A 453 16.12 -30.32 37.41
CA VAL A 453 17.34 -30.14 38.21
C VAL A 453 18.37 -31.23 37.90
N ASP A 454 19.65 -30.84 37.90
CA ASP A 454 20.80 -31.74 37.90
C ASP A 454 21.87 -31.21 38.89
N ASN A 455 23.02 -31.86 38.96
CA ASN A 455 24.14 -31.50 39.82
C ASN A 455 24.70 -30.11 39.47
N GLY A 456 24.35 -29.12 40.29
CA GLY A 456 24.75 -27.73 40.12
C GLY A 456 24.15 -27.07 38.88
N GLN A 457 23.00 -27.56 38.39
CA GLN A 457 22.34 -27.04 37.19
C GLN A 457 20.81 -27.07 37.33
N VAL A 458 20.16 -26.06 36.73
CA VAL A 458 18.73 -26.04 36.44
C VAL A 458 18.55 -25.82 34.94
N THR A 459 17.72 -26.61 34.30
CA THR A 459 17.31 -26.40 32.91
C THR A 459 15.84 -26.00 32.89
N THR A 460 15.51 -24.79 32.42
CA THR A 460 14.14 -24.37 32.17
C THR A 460 13.78 -24.55 30.70
N SER A 461 12.51 -24.85 30.41
CA SER A 461 11.97 -25.03 29.07
C SER A 461 10.57 -24.44 28.98
N TRP A 462 10.18 -23.97 27.78
CA TRP A 462 8.87 -23.37 27.52
C TRP A 462 8.50 -23.49 26.04
N THR A 463 7.33 -22.99 25.69
CA THR A 463 6.86 -22.79 24.31
C THR A 463 6.83 -21.28 24.03
N ASN A 464 7.50 -20.85 22.96
CA ASN A 464 7.52 -19.45 22.55
C ASN A 464 6.11 -18.97 22.17
N PRO A 465 5.77 -17.69 22.42
CA PRO A 465 4.52 -17.11 21.94
C PRO A 465 4.47 -17.18 20.40
N VAL A 466 3.25 -17.29 19.85
CA VAL A 466 3.01 -17.28 18.39
C VAL A 466 3.00 -15.85 17.83
N ASP A 467 3.59 -14.91 18.58
CA ASP A 467 3.62 -13.50 18.24
C ASP A 467 4.62 -13.23 17.11
N ALA A 468 4.23 -12.37 16.18
CA ALA A 468 5.09 -11.98 15.07
C ALA A 468 6.21 -11.03 15.52
N ASP A 469 6.02 -10.32 16.63
CA ASP A 469 7.00 -9.40 17.20
C ASP A 469 8.00 -10.08 18.17
N TYR A 470 7.76 -11.33 18.58
CA TYR A 470 8.62 -12.04 19.53
C TYR A 470 10.03 -12.27 18.97
N HIS A 471 11.04 -11.78 19.69
CA HIS A 471 12.44 -11.86 19.28
C HIS A 471 13.28 -12.75 20.19
N SER A 472 13.19 -12.57 21.50
CA SER A 472 14.06 -13.24 22.48
C SER A 472 13.39 -13.40 23.84
N ALA A 473 13.93 -14.28 24.68
CA ALA A 473 13.52 -14.41 26.08
C ALA A 473 14.70 -14.16 27.03
N VAL A 474 14.43 -13.44 28.12
CA VAL A 474 15.35 -13.17 29.22
C VAL A 474 14.88 -13.96 30.44
N VAL A 475 15.73 -14.84 30.94
CA VAL A 475 15.42 -15.66 32.13
C VAL A 475 16.14 -15.07 33.32
N LEU A 476 15.39 -14.62 34.31
CA LEU A 476 15.92 -14.14 35.58
C LEU A 476 15.97 -15.28 36.59
N ARG A 477 17.03 -15.31 37.41
CA ARG A 477 17.18 -16.22 38.55
C ARG A 477 17.40 -15.44 39.85
N ARG A 478 16.90 -16.00 40.96
CA ARG A 478 17.16 -15.50 42.31
C ARG A 478 17.25 -16.65 43.32
N GLU A 479 18.15 -16.52 44.28
CA GLU A 479 18.31 -17.49 45.36
C GLU A 479 17.27 -17.25 46.48
N ALA A 480 16.67 -18.34 46.98
CA ALA A 480 15.79 -18.42 48.16
C ALA A 480 14.49 -17.60 48.15
N VAL A 481 14.34 -16.62 47.27
CA VAL A 481 13.18 -15.72 47.17
C VAL A 481 12.69 -15.67 45.73
N ALA A 482 11.36 -15.61 45.55
CA ALA A 482 10.76 -15.42 44.24
C ALA A 482 11.31 -14.18 43.52
N VAL A 483 11.42 -14.28 42.20
CA VAL A 483 11.76 -13.13 41.36
C VAL A 483 10.57 -12.16 41.41
N ALA A 484 10.86 -10.89 41.71
CA ALA A 484 9.91 -9.78 41.68
C ALA A 484 10.48 -8.60 40.87
N ASP A 485 11.69 -8.77 40.35
CA ASP A 485 12.40 -7.79 39.56
C ASP A 485 11.96 -7.97 38.09
N VAL A 486 11.55 -6.88 37.45
CA VAL A 486 11.14 -6.88 36.04
C VAL A 486 12.20 -6.22 35.17
N PRO A 487 12.47 -6.73 33.95
CA PRO A 487 13.33 -6.05 32.98
C PRO A 487 12.87 -4.62 32.71
N VAL A 488 13.82 -3.70 32.54
CA VAL A 488 13.50 -2.31 32.19
C VAL A 488 13.26 -2.22 30.69
N GLU A 489 12.07 -1.75 30.32
CA GLU A 489 11.68 -1.43 28.94
C GLU A 489 12.77 -0.65 28.18
N GLY A 490 13.03 -1.04 26.93
CA GLY A 490 14.07 -0.47 26.07
C GLY A 490 15.51 -0.90 26.40
N THR A 491 15.74 -1.64 27.50
CA THR A 491 17.08 -2.11 27.88
C THR A 491 17.37 -3.47 27.26
N THR A 492 18.63 -3.73 26.87
CA THR A 492 19.09 -5.07 26.46
C THR A 492 20.01 -5.64 27.51
N TYR A 493 19.75 -6.90 27.89
CA TYR A 493 20.52 -7.60 28.91
C TYR A 493 21.40 -8.68 28.28
N ILE A 494 22.47 -9.02 28.99
CA ILE A 494 23.33 -10.18 28.73
C ILE A 494 23.40 -11.07 29.97
N VAL A 495 23.80 -12.33 29.78
CA VAL A 495 23.99 -13.29 30.88
C VAL A 495 24.93 -12.72 31.96
N GLY A 496 24.50 -12.82 33.21
CA GLY A 496 25.23 -12.32 34.38
C GLY A 496 24.93 -10.87 34.77
N ASN A 497 24.15 -10.11 33.99
CA ASN A 497 23.64 -8.81 34.44
C ASN A 497 22.76 -8.95 35.69
N THR A 498 22.74 -7.91 36.52
CA THR A 498 21.86 -7.82 37.68
C THR A 498 20.70 -6.87 37.39
N ILE A 499 19.48 -7.30 37.73
CA ILE A 499 18.26 -6.48 37.65
C ILE A 499 17.66 -6.46 39.04
N GLY A 500 17.79 -5.32 39.73
CA GLY A 500 17.47 -5.23 41.16
C GLY A 500 18.24 -6.29 41.95
N THR A 501 17.54 -7.31 42.45
CA THR A 501 18.12 -8.43 43.21
C THR A 501 18.23 -9.74 42.45
N ALA A 502 17.72 -9.81 41.22
CA ALA A 502 17.81 -10.97 40.34
C ALA A 502 19.05 -10.91 39.43
N ILE A 503 19.48 -12.07 38.96
CA ILE A 503 20.57 -12.23 37.99
C ILE A 503 20.00 -12.76 36.69
N VAL A 504 20.42 -12.22 35.55
CA VAL A 504 20.08 -12.75 34.22
C VAL A 504 20.81 -14.08 34.01
N ALA A 505 20.07 -15.19 34.08
CA ALA A 505 20.59 -16.54 33.93
C ALA A 505 20.83 -16.88 32.46
N CYS A 506 19.88 -16.52 31.58
CA CYS A 506 19.97 -16.73 30.14
C CYS A 506 19.36 -15.57 29.37
N VAL A 507 19.88 -15.35 28.16
CA VAL A 507 19.23 -14.57 27.11
C VAL A 507 19.22 -15.46 25.87
N VAL A 508 18.04 -15.83 25.39
CA VAL A 508 17.89 -16.79 24.29
C VAL A 508 17.07 -16.19 23.16
N ALA A 509 17.55 -16.31 21.92
CA ALA A 509 16.84 -15.84 20.74
C ALA A 509 15.90 -16.91 20.18
N THR A 510 14.78 -16.49 19.59
CA THR A 510 13.87 -17.36 18.84
C THR A 510 14.64 -18.15 17.76
N PRO A 511 14.35 -19.45 17.52
CA PRO A 511 13.27 -20.25 18.09
C PRO A 511 13.64 -20.99 19.39
N THR A 512 14.81 -20.73 19.99
CA THR A 512 15.26 -21.45 21.19
C THR A 512 14.31 -21.15 22.36
N ALA A 513 13.84 -22.20 23.03
CA ALA A 513 12.86 -22.10 24.12
C ALA A 513 13.31 -22.86 25.40
N THR A 514 14.63 -22.89 25.62
CA THR A 514 15.26 -23.58 26.75
C THR A 514 16.42 -22.76 27.30
N CYS A 515 16.61 -22.75 28.62
CA CYS A 515 17.73 -22.10 29.30
C CYS A 515 18.43 -23.10 30.23
N ASN A 516 19.74 -23.27 30.04
CA ASN A 516 20.58 -24.13 30.89
C ASN A 516 21.40 -23.26 31.84
N ASP A 517 20.97 -23.18 33.09
CA ASP A 517 21.61 -22.39 34.13
C ASP A 517 22.56 -23.26 34.97
N THR A 518 23.86 -22.95 34.93
CA THR A 518 24.93 -23.79 35.50
C THR A 518 25.74 -23.06 36.57
N GLY A 519 26.50 -23.83 37.35
CA GLY A 519 27.34 -23.28 38.42
C GLY A 519 26.55 -22.96 39.70
N LEU A 520 25.41 -23.64 39.89
CA LEU A 520 24.53 -23.47 41.03
C LEU A 520 24.99 -24.33 42.21
N THR A 521 24.63 -23.94 43.43
CA THR A 521 24.96 -24.70 44.64
C THR A 521 23.89 -25.76 44.90
N ASN A 522 24.30 -27.01 45.07
CA ASN A 522 23.37 -28.07 45.41
C ASN A 522 22.78 -27.89 46.82
N GLY A 523 21.48 -28.20 46.97
CA GLY A 523 20.72 -27.99 48.19
C GLY A 523 20.19 -26.57 48.36
N THR A 524 20.55 -25.64 47.47
CA THR A 524 20.03 -24.27 47.45
C THR A 524 18.84 -24.15 46.49
N ALA A 525 17.75 -23.53 46.93
CA ALA A 525 16.56 -23.29 46.12
C ALA A 525 16.72 -22.03 45.24
N TYR A 526 16.54 -22.18 43.92
CA TYR A 526 16.62 -21.09 42.94
C TYR A 526 15.26 -20.86 42.27
N HIS A 527 14.79 -19.62 42.35
CA HIS A 527 13.57 -19.14 41.71
C HIS A 527 13.88 -18.57 40.33
N TYR A 528 12.97 -18.76 39.37
CA TYR A 528 13.12 -18.31 38.00
C TYR A 528 11.87 -17.59 37.50
N GLU A 529 12.05 -16.65 36.59
CA GLU A 529 10.99 -15.98 35.85
C GLU A 529 11.48 -15.71 34.42
N ILE A 530 10.62 -15.99 33.43
CA ILE A 530 10.94 -15.90 32.00
C ILE A 530 10.18 -14.73 31.43
N PHE A 531 10.90 -13.78 30.82
CA PHE A 531 10.33 -12.63 30.14
C PHE A 531 10.56 -12.75 28.63
N THR A 532 9.53 -12.56 27.82
CA THR A 532 9.68 -12.40 26.37
C THR A 532 9.99 -10.95 26.02
N LYS A 533 10.71 -10.75 24.92
CA LYS A 533 11.15 -9.45 24.44
C LYS A 533 11.07 -9.38 22.91
N ASP A 534 10.57 -8.28 22.39
CA ASP A 534 10.51 -7.99 20.95
C ASP A 534 11.79 -7.27 20.43
N THR A 535 11.75 -6.82 19.17
CA THR A 535 12.83 -6.02 18.58
C THR A 535 12.84 -4.55 18.99
N ASN A 536 11.71 -3.99 19.45
CA ASN A 536 11.57 -2.60 19.87
C ASN A 536 11.92 -2.37 21.34
N GLY A 537 12.29 -3.43 22.06
CA GLY A 537 12.72 -3.37 23.45
C GLY A 537 11.60 -3.56 24.46
N ASN A 538 10.43 -4.01 24.02
CA ASN A 538 9.25 -4.26 24.83
C ASN A 538 9.30 -5.64 25.44
N TYR A 539 9.01 -5.72 26.74
CA TYR A 539 8.97 -6.94 27.54
C TYR A 539 7.53 -7.30 27.88
N ASP A 540 7.28 -8.60 28.06
CA ASP A 540 6.03 -9.09 28.65
C ASP A 540 6.03 -8.93 30.18
N VAL A 541 4.97 -9.42 30.80
CA VAL A 541 4.81 -9.37 32.27
C VAL A 541 5.62 -10.43 33.01
N GLY A 542 6.27 -11.37 32.32
CA GLY A 542 6.99 -12.48 32.92
C GLY A 542 6.10 -13.69 33.24
N VAL A 543 6.71 -14.87 33.20
CA VAL A 543 6.10 -16.16 33.59
C VAL A 543 7.01 -16.94 34.51
N VAL A 544 6.49 -17.31 35.67
CA VAL A 544 7.16 -18.23 36.60
C VAL A 544 7.02 -19.68 36.09
N PRO A 545 8.12 -20.40 35.83
CA PRO A 545 8.06 -21.79 35.39
C PRO A 545 7.45 -22.71 36.45
N THR A 546 6.65 -23.67 36.00
CA THR A 546 6.07 -24.70 36.86
C THR A 546 7.19 -25.52 37.51
N GLY A 547 7.16 -25.64 38.84
CA GLY A 547 8.20 -26.29 39.63
C GLY A 547 9.25 -25.35 40.22
N SER A 548 9.20 -24.05 39.95
CA SER A 548 10.02 -23.06 40.65
C SER A 548 9.55 -22.88 42.11
N PRO A 549 10.46 -22.90 43.11
CA PRO A 549 11.91 -22.96 42.99
C PRO A 549 12.46 -24.36 42.71
N PHE A 550 13.52 -24.40 41.92
CA PHE A 550 14.29 -25.61 41.62
C PHE A 550 15.48 -25.73 42.59
N THR A 551 15.68 -26.91 43.17
CA THR A 551 16.81 -27.18 44.09
C THR A 551 17.75 -28.21 43.47
N PRO A 552 18.91 -27.78 42.91
CA PRO A 552 19.93 -28.70 42.39
C PRO A 552 20.37 -29.71 43.46
N VAL A 553 20.57 -30.97 43.08
CA VAL A 553 20.95 -32.03 44.01
C VAL A 553 22.27 -32.67 43.58
N PRO A 554 23.17 -33.02 44.53
CA PRO A 554 24.43 -33.65 44.17
C PRO A 554 24.17 -35.05 43.66
N THR A 555 24.83 -35.44 42.56
CA THR A 555 24.83 -36.82 42.09
C THR A 555 25.53 -37.70 43.13
N ARG A 556 24.77 -38.48 43.93
CA ARG A 556 25.35 -39.45 44.88
C ARG A 556 25.60 -40.77 44.18
N THR A 557 26.87 -41.10 43.96
CA THR A 557 27.32 -42.46 43.61
C THR A 557 27.55 -43.24 44.91
N TYR A 558 26.77 -44.30 45.17
CA TYR A 558 27.04 -45.23 46.26
C TYR A 558 28.16 -46.20 45.86
N TYR A 559 29.24 -46.24 46.64
CA TYR A 559 30.21 -47.34 46.61
C TYR A 559 30.01 -48.18 47.87
N GLY A 560 29.43 -49.36 47.74
CA GLY A 560 29.34 -50.36 48.81
C GLY A 560 30.26 -51.53 48.50
N TYR A 561 31.23 -51.80 49.38
CA TYR A 561 31.92 -53.10 49.41
C TYR A 561 31.11 -54.02 50.32
N LEU A 562 30.55 -55.10 49.77
CA LEU A 562 30.00 -56.19 50.55
C LEU A 562 31.08 -57.27 50.70
N ASN A 563 31.69 -57.33 51.90
CA ASN A 563 32.29 -58.58 52.38
C ASN A 563 31.20 -59.39 53.10
N SER A 564 31.27 -60.69 52.92
CA SER A 564 30.26 -61.68 53.29
C SER A 564 29.84 -61.62 54.76
N GLY A 565 28.51 -61.57 54.97
CA GLY A 565 27.84 -62.17 56.13
C GLY A 565 27.62 -61.30 57.36
N THR A 566 26.68 -60.34 57.31
CA THR A 566 25.78 -60.00 58.44
C THR A 566 24.68 -59.04 57.98
N ALA A 567 23.43 -59.26 58.40
CA ALA A 567 22.29 -58.41 58.09
C ALA A 567 22.33 -57.10 58.90
N VAL A 568 22.12 -55.96 58.24
CA VAL A 568 21.96 -54.64 58.87
C VAL A 568 20.57 -54.11 58.51
N THR A 569 19.73 -53.88 59.51
CA THR A 569 18.40 -53.27 59.39
C THR A 569 18.52 -51.74 59.50
N LEU A 570 17.84 -50.98 58.63
CA LEU A 570 17.68 -49.52 58.77
C LEU A 570 16.18 -49.14 58.83
N PRO A 571 15.78 -48.11 59.60
CA PRO A 571 14.40 -47.88 60.02
C PRO A 571 13.55 -47.08 59.03
N ALA A 572 12.23 -47.32 59.10
CA ALA A 572 11.17 -46.74 58.28
C ALA A 572 10.91 -45.25 58.53
N VAL A 573 10.51 -44.52 57.48
CA VAL A 573 9.77 -43.24 57.57
C VAL A 573 8.69 -43.19 56.47
N THR A 574 7.54 -42.63 56.84
CA THR A 574 6.17 -42.84 56.32
C THR A 574 5.63 -41.75 55.37
N THR A 575 4.70 -42.17 54.49
CA THR A 575 3.54 -41.45 53.85
C THR A 575 3.83 -40.31 52.84
N ASN A 576 3.11 -40.03 51.73
CA ASN A 576 1.75 -40.36 51.24
C ASN A 576 1.59 -40.02 49.72
N ALA A 577 0.70 -40.75 49.01
CA ALA A 577 -0.16 -40.38 47.83
C ALA A 577 0.33 -40.39 46.34
N VAL A 578 0.01 -41.49 45.62
CA VAL A 578 -0.78 -41.75 44.36
C VAL A 578 -0.70 -40.84 43.09
N CYS A 579 -0.37 -41.44 41.91
CA CYS A 579 -1.21 -41.52 40.66
C CYS A 579 -0.55 -42.28 39.46
N PRO A 580 -1.33 -42.79 38.45
CA PRO A 580 -1.08 -44.03 37.67
C PRO A 580 -0.74 -43.83 36.18
N VAL A 581 -0.13 -44.83 35.48
CA VAL A 581 -0.20 -44.93 33.99
C VAL A 581 -0.14 -46.36 33.42
N ALA A 582 -1.05 -46.57 32.46
CA ALA A 582 -1.26 -47.57 31.40
C ALA A 582 -0.31 -48.77 31.19
N SER A 583 -0.94 -49.94 31.10
CA SER A 583 -0.42 -51.20 30.57
C SER A 583 -0.17 -51.14 29.05
N ASP A 584 1.03 -51.49 28.61
CA ASP A 584 1.27 -51.93 27.23
C ASP A 584 1.56 -53.43 27.22
N THR A 585 0.59 -54.19 26.70
CA THR A 585 0.63 -55.64 26.57
C THR A 585 1.12 -55.98 25.17
N ASN A 586 2.41 -56.26 25.01
CA ASN A 586 2.93 -57.12 23.94
C ASN A 586 4.43 -57.33 24.11
N LEU A 587 4.86 -58.53 24.54
CA LEU A 587 6.07 -59.19 24.07
C LEU A 587 6.04 -60.66 24.52
N GLY A 588 6.16 -61.56 23.55
CA GLY A 588 5.88 -62.99 23.66
C GLY A 588 6.90 -63.79 24.49
N THR A 589 6.40 -64.89 25.04
CA THR A 589 7.08 -65.95 25.77
C THR A 589 8.33 -66.51 25.07
N VAL A 590 9.47 -66.49 25.76
CA VAL A 590 10.63 -67.36 25.51
C VAL A 590 10.86 -68.19 26.78
N SER A 591 10.86 -69.52 26.62
CA SER A 591 10.98 -70.49 27.69
C SER A 591 12.39 -70.49 28.31
N GLY A 592 12.49 -70.35 29.64
CA GLY A 592 13.73 -70.61 30.41
C GLY A 592 14.21 -69.48 31.34
N ILE A 593 13.57 -68.30 31.35
CA ILE A 593 13.91 -67.21 32.27
C ILE A 593 12.78 -67.06 33.28
N SER A 594 13.03 -67.46 34.52
CA SER A 594 12.17 -67.15 35.65
C SER A 594 12.36 -65.68 36.02
N LEU A 595 11.41 -64.83 35.63
CA LEU A 595 11.25 -63.54 36.30
C LEU A 595 10.74 -63.85 37.71
N LEU A 596 11.59 -63.63 38.72
CA LEU A 596 11.05 -63.45 40.07
C LEU A 596 10.33 -62.11 40.05
N ASP A 597 9.01 -62.21 40.00
CA ASP A 597 8.08 -61.14 40.31
C ASP A 597 8.18 -60.92 41.83
N ASP A 598 8.85 -59.84 42.24
CA ASP A 598 8.68 -59.29 43.59
C ASP A 598 7.89 -58.00 43.43
N VAL A 599 6.58 -58.18 43.38
CA VAL A 599 5.60 -57.09 43.50
C VAL A 599 5.62 -56.64 44.95
N ASP A 600 6.34 -55.55 45.21
CA ASP A 600 5.92 -54.58 46.23
C ASP A 600 6.14 -53.17 45.67
N ASP A 601 5.02 -52.62 45.19
CA ASP A 601 4.89 -51.30 44.59
C ASP A 601 4.82 -50.23 45.70
N ALA A 602 5.91 -49.43 45.84
CA ALA A 602 5.87 -48.09 46.43
C ALA A 602 7.19 -47.33 46.22
N THR A 603 7.45 -46.78 45.03
CA THR A 603 8.09 -45.45 44.80
C THR A 603 8.20 -45.17 43.30
N CYS A 604 7.53 -44.13 42.80
CA CYS A 604 7.83 -43.56 41.49
C CYS A 604 8.83 -42.42 41.68
N ILE A 605 10.08 -42.58 41.22
CA ILE A 605 11.09 -41.52 41.15
C ILE A 605 11.18 -41.07 39.68
N PRO A 606 10.72 -39.87 39.30
CA PRO A 606 11.05 -39.29 37.99
C PRO A 606 12.54 -38.93 38.00
N GLY A 607 13.34 -39.66 37.22
CA GLY A 607 14.78 -39.40 37.07
C GLY A 607 15.74 -40.33 37.84
N ALA A 608 15.26 -41.41 38.49
CA ALA A 608 16.18 -42.43 38.98
C ALA A 608 16.76 -43.24 37.81
N THR A 609 18.07 -43.12 37.60
CA THR A 609 18.86 -44.05 36.81
C THR A 609 18.71 -45.45 37.42
N ARG A 610 18.04 -46.37 36.72
CA ARG A 610 18.04 -47.78 37.12
C ARG A 610 19.38 -48.37 36.70
N ASP A 611 20.24 -48.68 37.66
CA ASP A 611 21.31 -49.65 37.46
C ASP A 611 20.66 -51.03 37.37
N ILE A 612 20.44 -51.54 36.16
CA ILE A 612 20.17 -52.96 35.97
C ILE A 612 21.52 -53.67 36.01
N ILE A 613 21.93 -54.10 37.20
CA ILE A 613 23.07 -55.01 37.33
C ILE A 613 22.58 -56.39 36.88
N TRP A 614 22.94 -56.76 35.65
CA TRP A 614 22.87 -58.15 35.21
C TRP A 614 24.01 -58.92 35.87
N SER A 615 23.76 -59.54 37.02
CA SER A 615 24.59 -60.64 37.49
C SER A 615 23.84 -61.94 37.24
N SER A 616 24.05 -62.56 36.08
CA SER A 616 23.77 -63.99 36.00
C SER A 616 24.90 -64.71 36.73
N SER A 617 24.57 -65.59 37.65
CA SER A 617 25.50 -66.64 38.06
C SER A 617 25.75 -67.53 36.84
N ALA A 618 26.86 -67.25 36.15
CA ALA A 618 27.52 -68.03 35.10
C ALA A 618 26.64 -68.51 33.92
N PRO A 619 26.65 -67.82 32.76
CA PRO A 619 26.43 -68.50 31.49
C PRO A 619 27.70 -69.24 31.11
N THR A 620 27.72 -70.57 31.25
CA THR A 620 28.72 -71.41 30.59
C THR A 620 28.45 -71.41 29.09
N PHE A 621 29.35 -70.80 28.30
CA PHE A 621 29.30 -70.90 26.84
C PHE A 621 30.20 -72.07 26.40
N SER A 622 29.59 -73.13 25.88
CA SER A 622 30.33 -74.27 25.33
C SER A 622 30.54 -74.08 23.83
N PHE A 623 31.80 -74.08 23.39
CA PHE A 623 32.17 -74.03 21.97
C PHE A 623 32.69 -75.41 21.54
N TYR A 624 32.20 -75.91 20.41
CA TYR A 624 32.65 -77.18 19.84
C TYR A 624 33.72 -76.93 18.77
N TYR A 625 34.88 -77.58 18.88
CA TYR A 625 35.88 -77.61 17.82
C TYR A 625 35.78 -78.94 17.06
N ASN A 626 35.43 -78.91 15.78
CA ASN A 626 35.46 -80.09 14.91
C ASN A 626 36.75 -80.09 14.09
N GLY A 627 37.86 -80.46 14.75
CA GLY A 627 39.12 -80.81 14.09
C GLY A 627 39.54 -82.21 14.53
N ALA A 628 39.83 -83.09 13.58
CA ALA A 628 40.15 -84.49 13.82
C ALA A 628 41.36 -84.63 14.77
N GLY A 629 41.13 -85.14 15.99
CA GLY A 629 42.22 -85.60 16.88
C GLY A 629 42.07 -85.35 18.38
N TYR A 630 41.17 -84.47 18.85
CA TYR A 630 41.03 -84.17 20.28
C TYR A 630 39.55 -84.13 20.69
N ALA A 631 39.11 -85.15 21.44
CA ALA A 631 37.78 -85.21 22.02
C ALA A 631 37.83 -84.74 23.48
N SER A 632 37.71 -83.44 23.69
CA SER A 632 37.37 -82.87 25.00
C SER A 632 36.68 -81.53 24.79
N ALA A 633 35.45 -81.41 25.30
CA ALA A 633 34.74 -80.14 25.39
C ALA A 633 35.60 -79.14 26.17
N MET A 634 35.72 -77.92 25.65
CA MET A 634 36.42 -76.83 26.31
C MET A 634 35.37 -75.93 26.96
N ASP A 635 35.37 -75.90 28.29
CA ASP A 635 34.51 -74.99 29.06
C ASP A 635 35.27 -73.69 29.35
N VAL A 636 34.75 -72.58 28.85
CA VAL A 636 35.24 -71.24 29.18
C VAL A 636 34.42 -70.71 30.36
N THR A 637 35.03 -70.62 31.53
CA THR A 637 34.41 -70.05 32.74
C THR A 637 35.02 -68.70 33.07
N GLY A 638 34.20 -67.72 33.51
CA GLY A 638 34.67 -66.47 34.12
C GLY A 638 34.58 -65.19 33.27
N VAL A 639 33.98 -65.21 32.09
CA VAL A 639 33.80 -63.98 31.28
C VAL A 639 32.74 -63.08 31.92
N SER A 640 33.15 -61.89 32.38
CA SER A 640 32.24 -60.89 32.95
C SER A 640 32.23 -59.64 32.06
N ILE A 641 31.09 -59.34 31.42
CA ILE A 641 30.93 -58.16 30.56
C ILE A 641 30.05 -57.14 31.30
N GLY A 642 30.61 -55.97 31.61
CA GLY A 642 29.87 -54.86 32.22
C GLY A 642 29.50 -53.79 31.20
N PHE A 643 28.28 -53.26 31.27
CA PHE A 643 27.79 -52.19 30.38
C PHE A 643 27.44 -50.93 31.19
N ARG A 644 27.71 -49.73 30.65
CA ARG A 644 27.27 -48.44 31.22
C ARG A 644 26.64 -47.56 30.14
N ALA A 645 25.31 -47.41 30.14
CA ALA A 645 24.58 -46.60 29.16
C ALA A 645 24.20 -45.21 29.70
N ARG A 646 24.15 -44.18 28.83
CA ARG A 646 23.52 -42.87 29.10
C ARG A 646 22.68 -42.41 27.90
N SER A 647 21.35 -42.50 28.05
CA SER A 647 20.30 -41.71 27.36
C SER A 647 20.55 -41.20 25.91
N GLN A 648 20.33 -42.04 24.89
CA GLN A 648 19.53 -41.85 23.65
C GLN A 648 19.58 -43.10 22.73
N SER A 649 18.43 -43.65 22.32
CA SER A 649 18.26 -45.02 21.78
C SER A 649 18.91 -45.28 20.41
N ALA A 650 19.82 -46.24 20.34
CA ALA A 650 20.30 -46.86 19.10
C ALA A 650 20.46 -48.39 19.27
N SER A 651 20.28 -49.18 18.21
CA SER A 651 20.52 -50.63 18.22
C SER A 651 21.86 -50.93 17.56
N ALA A 652 22.74 -51.66 18.25
CA ALA A 652 24.01 -52.13 17.72
C ALA A 652 24.13 -53.65 17.89
N ILE A 653 24.66 -54.33 16.89
CA ILE A 653 24.94 -55.77 16.96
C ILE A 653 26.41 -55.95 17.34
N LEU A 654 26.65 -56.65 18.45
CA LEU A 654 28.00 -57.02 18.88
C LEU A 654 28.28 -58.48 18.49
N THR A 655 29.37 -58.70 17.77
CA THR A 655 29.86 -60.04 17.45
C THR A 655 31.16 -60.32 18.19
N LEU A 656 31.21 -61.41 18.97
CA LEU A 656 32.43 -61.91 19.61
C LEU A 656 33.01 -63.11 18.85
N LYS A 657 34.32 -63.10 18.65
CA LYS A 657 35.10 -64.26 18.22
C LYS A 657 36.19 -64.55 19.24
N LEU A 658 36.33 -65.81 19.62
CA LEU A 658 37.43 -66.28 20.48
C LEU A 658 38.55 -66.83 19.61
N PHE A 659 39.79 -66.63 20.03
CA PHE A 659 40.96 -67.23 19.40
C PHE A 659 42.03 -67.59 20.43
N TYR A 660 42.95 -68.45 20.04
CA TYR A 660 44.24 -68.59 20.73
C TYR A 660 45.38 -68.31 19.76
N THR A 661 46.46 -67.74 20.30
CA THR A 661 47.71 -67.50 19.57
C THR A 661 48.71 -68.56 19.99
N GLU A 662 49.18 -69.37 19.03
CA GLU A 662 50.21 -70.36 19.26
C GLU A 662 51.58 -69.70 19.54
N PRO A 663 52.56 -70.40 20.15
CA PRO A 663 53.89 -69.87 20.41
C PRO A 663 54.64 -69.33 19.17
N GLY A 664 54.19 -69.69 17.95
CA GLY A 664 54.70 -69.19 16.67
C GLY A 664 53.97 -67.95 16.11
N GLY A 665 52.97 -67.40 16.81
CA GLY A 665 52.25 -66.17 16.43
C GLY A 665 51.04 -66.36 15.51
N ALA A 666 50.72 -67.59 15.08
CA ALA A 666 49.53 -67.88 14.29
C ALA A 666 48.28 -67.86 15.18
N LYS A 667 47.22 -67.18 14.71
CA LYS A 667 45.90 -67.13 15.37
C LYS A 667 45.02 -68.25 14.85
N VAL A 668 44.50 -69.06 15.75
CA VAL A 668 43.53 -70.11 15.44
C VAL A 668 42.19 -69.70 16.03
N TYR A 669 41.21 -69.47 15.15
CA TYR A 669 39.84 -69.13 15.52
C TYR A 669 39.02 -70.39 15.80
N PHE A 670 38.24 -70.38 16.87
CA PHE A 670 37.35 -71.49 17.18
C PHE A 670 36.17 -71.51 16.19
N THR A 671 35.84 -72.68 15.62
CA THR A 671 34.81 -72.83 14.59
C THR A 671 33.44 -73.18 15.20
N GLY A 672 32.62 -72.15 15.41
CA GLY A 672 31.20 -72.25 15.77
C GLY A 672 30.47 -70.96 15.39
N THR A 673 29.14 -71.00 15.27
CA THR A 673 28.35 -69.79 15.04
C THR A 673 28.63 -68.80 16.16
N PRO A 674 29.12 -67.58 15.89
CA PRO A 674 29.39 -66.61 16.94
C PRO A 674 28.12 -66.33 17.73
N PRO A 675 28.16 -66.20 19.06
CA PRO A 675 27.03 -65.70 19.81
C PRO A 675 26.76 -64.26 19.38
N THR A 676 25.62 -64.05 18.71
CA THR A 676 25.15 -62.73 18.29
C THR A 676 24.12 -62.24 19.31
N GLN A 677 24.38 -61.11 19.95
CA GLN A 677 23.41 -60.45 20.84
C GLN A 677 23.00 -59.11 20.23
N ALA A 678 21.70 -58.93 20.03
CA ALA A 678 21.13 -57.64 19.67
C ALA A 678 21.04 -56.79 20.94
N LEU A 679 21.77 -55.68 20.99
CA LEU A 679 21.77 -54.77 22.13
C LEU A 679 21.18 -53.43 21.69
N THR A 680 20.03 -53.08 22.26
CA THR A 680 19.46 -51.74 22.13
C THR A 680 20.00 -50.91 23.29
N ALA A 681 20.89 -49.97 22.99
CA ALA A 681 21.56 -49.18 24.00
C ALA A 681 21.50 -47.69 23.69
N THR A 682 21.35 -46.92 24.75
CA THR A 682 21.25 -45.48 24.73
C THR A 682 22.66 -44.90 24.96
N ARG A 683 23.37 -44.44 23.90
CA ARG A 683 24.77 -43.92 23.83
C ARG A 683 25.73 -44.35 24.97
N THR A 684 26.75 -45.15 24.65
CA THR A 684 27.53 -45.90 25.66
C THR A 684 29.02 -45.59 25.61
N GLU A 685 29.69 -45.46 26.76
CA GLU A 685 31.11 -45.82 26.90
C GLU A 685 31.18 -47.30 27.27
N PHE A 686 31.85 -48.12 26.46
CA PHE A 686 32.00 -49.55 26.74
C PHE A 686 33.30 -49.82 27.50
N THR A 687 33.20 -50.52 28.65
CA THR A 687 34.35 -51.09 29.34
C THR A 687 34.22 -52.60 29.37
N VAL A 688 35.06 -53.29 28.59
CA VAL A 688 35.16 -54.75 28.63
C VAL A 688 36.30 -55.13 29.57
N SER A 689 36.00 -55.92 30.60
CA SER A 689 37.00 -56.48 31.51
C SER A 689 37.12 -57.98 31.25
N LEU A 690 38.32 -58.45 30.92
CA LEU A 690 38.63 -59.85 30.72
C LEU A 690 39.40 -60.33 31.96
N ALA A 691 38.76 -61.16 32.79
CA ALA A 691 39.37 -61.76 33.97
C ALA A 691 39.08 -63.27 34.00
N GLY A 692 40.04 -64.07 34.46
CA GLY A 692 39.81 -65.49 34.76
C GLY A 692 39.68 -66.46 33.59
N LEU A 693 40.12 -66.11 32.37
CA LEU A 693 40.08 -67.01 31.21
C LEU A 693 40.98 -68.24 31.42
N SER A 694 40.35 -69.42 31.52
CA SER A 694 41.03 -70.72 31.48
C SER A 694 40.43 -71.58 30.37
N ALA A 695 41.28 -72.27 29.61
CA ALA A 695 40.88 -73.17 28.54
C ALA A 695 41.62 -74.51 28.66
N THR A 696 40.88 -75.61 28.61
CA THR A 696 41.41 -76.98 28.58
C THR A 696 41.48 -77.48 27.14
N GLY A 697 42.66 -77.94 26.69
CA GLY A 697 42.86 -78.46 25.32
C GLY A 697 43.58 -77.53 24.34
N VAL A 698 44.15 -76.40 24.81
CA VAL A 698 45.04 -75.53 24.01
C VAL A 698 46.51 -75.94 24.19
N PRO A 699 47.38 -75.86 23.16
CA PRO A 699 48.81 -76.11 23.33
C PRO A 699 49.43 -75.28 24.47
N ALA A 700 50.31 -75.90 25.26
CA ALA A 700 50.96 -75.23 26.39
C ALA A 700 51.80 -74.03 25.90
N GLY A 701 51.60 -72.86 26.53
CA GLY A 701 52.28 -71.61 26.16
C GLY A 701 51.50 -70.71 25.19
N SER A 702 50.32 -71.13 24.72
CA SER A 702 49.43 -70.28 23.91
C SER A 702 48.79 -69.16 24.74
N LYS A 703 48.55 -68.01 24.10
CA LYS A 703 47.79 -66.89 24.69
C LYS A 703 46.34 -66.92 24.22
N LEU A 704 45.41 -66.69 25.14
CA LEU A 704 43.98 -66.59 24.80
C LEU A 704 43.63 -65.13 24.45
N GLY A 705 42.80 -64.95 23.44
CA GLY A 705 42.37 -63.63 22.95
C GLY A 705 40.90 -63.60 22.54
N VAL A 706 40.34 -62.40 22.55
CA VAL A 706 38.97 -62.11 22.09
C VAL A 706 39.03 -61.03 21.03
N GLU A 707 38.34 -61.25 19.92
CA GLU A 707 38.14 -60.28 18.85
C GLU A 707 36.67 -59.85 18.85
N PHE A 708 36.44 -58.54 18.77
CA PHE A 708 35.11 -57.94 18.76
C PHE A 708 34.91 -57.22 17.43
N SER A 709 33.71 -57.32 16.87
CA SER A 709 33.25 -56.52 15.74
C SER A 709 31.88 -55.94 16.07
N TRP A 710 31.67 -54.68 15.69
CA TRP A 710 30.46 -53.93 16.00
C TRP A 710 30.15 -52.94 14.86
N ASP A 711 28.86 -52.69 14.66
CA ASP A 711 28.33 -51.71 13.70
C ASP A 711 28.18 -50.32 14.37
N ASP A 712 29.00 -49.33 13.99
CA ASP A 712 29.04 -47.99 14.63
C ASP A 712 28.32 -46.90 13.83
N PRO A 713 27.05 -46.58 14.13
CA PRO A 713 26.38 -45.44 13.51
C PRO A 713 26.70 -44.07 14.15
N LEU A 714 27.43 -43.99 15.28
CA LEU A 714 27.50 -42.77 16.11
C LEU A 714 28.89 -42.38 16.67
N GLY A 715 29.97 -43.08 16.33
CA GLY A 715 31.35 -42.72 16.69
C GLY A 715 31.71 -43.00 18.16
N VAL A 716 31.48 -44.22 18.64
CA VAL A 716 31.67 -44.60 20.06
C VAL A 716 33.15 -44.88 20.38
N ARG A 717 33.63 -44.41 21.54
CA ARG A 717 34.98 -44.77 22.07
C ARG A 717 34.90 -45.97 23.01
N ILE A 718 35.79 -46.95 22.82
CA ILE A 718 35.94 -48.13 23.69
C ILE A 718 37.26 -48.03 24.46
N SER A 719 37.22 -48.20 25.79
CA SER A 719 38.41 -48.32 26.64
C SER A 719 38.54 -49.76 27.16
N MET A 720 39.71 -50.36 27.01
CA MET A 720 39.99 -51.74 27.44
C MET A 720 41.08 -51.79 28.51
N ASN A 721 40.82 -52.50 29.61
CA ASN A 721 41.84 -52.87 30.62
C ASN A 721 42.08 -54.37 30.56
N ALA A 722 43.29 -54.79 30.21
CA ALA A 722 43.72 -56.18 30.19
C ALA A 722 44.65 -56.47 31.38
N THR A 723 44.46 -57.58 32.08
CA THR A 723 45.43 -58.09 33.07
C THR A 723 46.31 -59.18 32.47
N ALA A 724 47.41 -59.51 33.16
CA ALA A 724 48.50 -60.33 32.64
C ALA A 724 48.02 -61.64 32.00
N ASN A 725 48.47 -61.88 30.75
CA ASN A 725 48.35 -63.08 29.91
C ASN A 725 47.44 -62.97 28.65
N SER A 726 46.91 -61.80 28.31
CA SER A 726 46.09 -61.58 27.09
C SER A 726 46.76 -60.67 26.05
N GLU A 727 46.61 -60.99 24.75
CA GLU A 727 47.09 -60.19 23.61
C GLU A 727 46.05 -59.13 23.21
N LYS A 728 46.44 -57.84 23.22
CA LYS A 728 45.58 -56.71 22.85
C LYS A 728 45.55 -56.56 21.32
N LEU A 729 44.42 -56.86 20.68
CA LEU A 729 44.29 -56.80 19.21
C LEU A 729 43.32 -55.71 18.72
N ILE A 730 43.72 -55.10 17.61
CA ILE A 730 43.26 -53.89 16.92
C ILE A 730 41.84 -54.02 16.33
N VAL A 731 41.07 -52.93 16.45
CA VAL A 731 39.72 -52.72 15.88
C VAL A 731 39.84 -52.45 14.37
N THR A 732 39.07 -53.16 13.54
CA THR A 732 38.83 -52.77 12.14
C THR A 732 37.44 -52.15 12.05
N GLU A 733 37.38 -50.84 11.94
CA GLU A 733 36.13 -50.08 11.80
C GLU A 733 35.56 -50.33 10.40
N THR A 734 34.37 -50.92 10.31
CA THR A 734 33.58 -50.94 9.07
C THR A 734 32.42 -50.00 9.31
N VAL A 735 32.54 -48.77 8.82
CA VAL A 735 31.50 -47.73 8.97
C VAL A 735 30.27 -48.16 8.17
N ALA A 736 29.20 -48.58 8.85
CA ALA A 736 27.89 -48.60 8.24
C ALA A 736 27.49 -47.16 7.91
N ALA A 737 27.17 -46.91 6.64
CA ALA A 737 26.81 -45.59 6.15
C ALA A 737 25.65 -45.00 6.98
N VAL A 738 25.89 -43.85 7.61
CA VAL A 738 24.84 -43.00 8.20
C VAL A 738 23.76 -42.82 7.14
N THR A 739 22.56 -43.33 7.43
CA THR A 739 21.46 -43.28 6.45
C THR A 739 20.91 -41.87 6.43
N LEU A 740 21.13 -41.17 5.32
CA LEU A 740 20.63 -39.83 5.07
C LEU A 740 19.10 -39.84 4.90
N SER A 741 18.37 -39.10 5.74
CA SER A 741 16.91 -38.95 5.63
C SER A 741 16.47 -37.49 5.68
N VAL A 742 15.34 -37.21 5.03
CA VAL A 742 14.62 -35.95 5.14
C VAL A 742 13.23 -36.28 5.71
N ASP A 743 12.93 -35.72 6.86
CA ASP A 743 11.73 -36.05 7.64
C ASP A 743 10.57 -35.08 7.35
N GLY A 744 10.89 -33.86 6.91
CA GLY A 744 9.91 -32.85 6.52
C GLY A 744 10.54 -31.50 6.21
N TYR A 745 9.70 -30.52 5.90
CA TYR A 745 10.12 -29.12 5.76
C TYR A 745 9.00 -28.15 6.18
N THR A 746 9.39 -26.95 6.58
CA THR A 746 8.50 -25.83 6.85
C THR A 746 8.79 -24.68 5.89
N ASN A 747 7.73 -24.06 5.38
CA ASN A 747 7.79 -22.79 4.69
C ASN A 747 7.46 -21.69 5.70
N GLU A 748 8.48 -21.00 6.18
CA GLU A 748 8.38 -19.99 7.23
C GLU A 748 7.65 -18.71 6.75
N THR A 749 7.52 -18.54 5.43
CA THR A 749 6.83 -17.40 4.83
C THR A 749 5.35 -17.68 4.59
N GLU A 750 4.98 -18.92 4.28
CA GLU A 750 3.59 -19.32 4.04
C GLU A 750 3.31 -20.68 4.68
N ALA A 751 2.97 -20.66 5.98
CA ALA A 751 2.78 -21.89 6.78
C ALA A 751 1.74 -22.86 6.19
N GLY A 752 0.79 -22.37 5.39
CA GLY A 752 -0.17 -23.20 4.64
C GLY A 752 0.48 -24.13 3.61
N LEU A 753 1.75 -23.89 3.25
CA LEU A 753 2.54 -24.71 2.33
C LEU A 753 3.52 -25.65 3.07
N ASN A 754 3.45 -25.76 4.39
CA ASN A 754 4.27 -26.68 5.18
C ASN A 754 4.08 -28.14 4.74
N TYR A 755 5.16 -28.93 4.86
CA TYR A 755 5.09 -30.35 4.59
C TYR A 755 4.20 -31.06 5.60
N THR A 756 3.32 -31.91 5.09
CA THR A 756 2.63 -32.96 5.84
C THR A 756 2.75 -34.26 5.05
N ALA A 757 2.71 -35.41 5.71
CA ALA A 757 2.87 -36.69 5.02
C ALA A 757 1.88 -36.81 3.83
N SER A 758 2.41 -37.07 2.63
CA SER A 758 1.63 -37.15 1.38
C SER A 758 0.84 -35.88 1.00
N CYS A 759 1.33 -34.70 1.40
CA CYS A 759 0.72 -33.42 1.04
C CYS A 759 0.68 -33.19 -0.48
N THR A 760 -0.44 -32.66 -0.97
CA THR A 760 -0.63 -32.15 -2.34
C THR A 760 -0.65 -30.62 -2.38
N GLY A 761 -0.67 -29.95 -1.23
CA GLY A 761 -0.72 -28.49 -1.10
C GLY A 761 0.58 -27.84 -0.59
N CYS A 762 1.63 -28.62 -0.41
CA CYS A 762 2.87 -28.17 0.24
C CYS A 762 3.94 -27.75 -0.76
N GLY A 763 4.87 -26.89 -0.34
CA GLY A 763 5.99 -26.44 -1.15
C GLY A 763 6.21 -24.94 -1.01
N ALA A 764 6.34 -24.25 -2.14
CA ALA A 764 6.62 -22.81 -2.12
C ALA A 764 6.19 -22.09 -3.40
N ARG A 765 6.19 -20.76 -3.33
CA ARG A 765 6.12 -19.84 -4.46
C ARG A 765 7.53 -19.39 -4.83
N ILE A 766 7.76 -19.20 -6.12
CA ILE A 766 9.05 -18.74 -6.65
C ILE A 766 8.82 -17.51 -7.50
N GLY A 767 9.57 -16.45 -7.19
CA GLY A 767 9.47 -15.16 -7.86
C GLY A 767 8.15 -14.42 -7.59
N GLY A 768 8.22 -13.10 -7.51
CA GLY A 768 7.05 -12.24 -7.24
C GLY A 768 7.27 -10.76 -7.57
N GLY A 769 8.32 -10.46 -8.34
CA GLY A 769 8.88 -9.10 -8.46
C GLY A 769 10.02 -8.87 -7.45
N ALA A 770 10.63 -7.68 -7.50
CA ALA A 770 11.80 -7.36 -6.67
C ALA A 770 11.50 -7.54 -5.17
N GLY A 771 12.24 -8.42 -4.50
CA GLY A 771 12.18 -8.62 -3.06
C GLY A 771 11.23 -9.73 -2.57
N PHE A 772 10.52 -10.45 -3.44
CA PHE A 772 9.70 -11.59 -3.02
C PHE A 772 10.54 -12.86 -2.86
N ARG A 773 10.64 -13.38 -1.64
CA ARG A 773 11.43 -14.58 -1.30
C ARG A 773 10.70 -15.39 -0.25
N GLN A 774 10.71 -16.72 -0.37
CA GLN A 774 10.22 -17.60 0.69
C GLN A 774 11.38 -18.35 1.36
N THR A 775 11.28 -18.50 2.67
CA THR A 775 12.25 -19.26 3.48
C THR A 775 11.72 -20.65 3.74
N VAL A 776 12.50 -21.66 3.32
CA VAL A 776 12.17 -23.08 3.51
C VAL A 776 13.25 -23.74 4.37
N THR A 777 12.82 -24.34 5.48
CA THR A 777 13.69 -25.07 6.40
C THR A 777 13.36 -26.56 6.35
N ILE A 778 14.35 -27.36 5.97
CA ILE A 778 14.29 -28.82 5.86
C ILE A 778 14.75 -29.42 7.19
N ALA A 779 14.01 -30.40 7.72
CA ALA A 779 14.39 -31.19 8.88
C ALA A 779 14.72 -32.64 8.47
N GLY A 780 15.74 -33.23 9.09
CA GLY A 780 16.13 -34.62 8.85
C GLY A 780 17.35 -35.04 9.66
N ILE A 781 18.02 -36.11 9.21
CA ILE A 781 19.26 -36.61 9.82
C ILE A 781 20.27 -37.03 8.75
N GLY A 782 21.55 -37.02 9.12
CA GLY A 782 22.64 -37.45 8.22
C GLY A 782 23.12 -36.39 7.24
N PHE A 783 22.76 -35.12 7.44
CA PHE A 783 23.22 -33.99 6.59
C PHE A 783 24.69 -33.61 6.80
N GLY A 784 25.29 -34.06 7.91
CA GLY A 784 26.68 -33.73 8.26
C GLY A 784 26.91 -32.28 8.69
N ALA A 785 28.15 -31.91 8.95
CA ALA A 785 28.52 -30.52 9.22
C ALA A 785 28.36 -29.67 7.95
N ASP A 786 28.18 -28.36 8.12
CA ASP A 786 28.11 -27.41 7.02
C ASP A 786 29.35 -27.52 6.11
N PRO A 787 29.20 -27.82 4.80
CA PRO A 787 30.32 -27.92 3.86
C PRO A 787 30.98 -26.55 3.55
N GLY A 788 30.40 -25.45 4.04
CA GLY A 788 30.90 -24.09 3.88
C GLY A 788 30.29 -23.36 2.68
N VAL A 789 30.22 -22.03 2.78
CA VAL A 789 29.71 -21.15 1.73
C VAL A 789 30.51 -21.36 0.44
N GLY A 790 29.84 -21.73 -0.65
CA GLY A 790 30.45 -22.10 -1.94
C GLY A 790 30.38 -23.61 -2.25
N ASN A 791 30.30 -24.48 -1.23
CA ASN A 791 30.24 -25.94 -1.39
C ASN A 791 28.84 -26.52 -1.17
N ARG A 792 27.85 -25.71 -0.76
CA ARG A 792 26.46 -26.12 -0.50
C ARG A 792 25.65 -26.43 -1.78
N SER A 793 26.27 -26.30 -2.95
CA SER A 793 25.73 -26.60 -4.28
C SER A 793 26.80 -27.31 -5.13
N SER A 794 27.32 -28.41 -4.60
CA SER A 794 28.35 -29.25 -5.22
C SER A 794 27.81 -30.65 -5.56
N ALA A 795 28.60 -31.46 -6.27
CA ALA A 795 28.21 -32.84 -6.59
C ALA A 795 28.01 -33.71 -5.32
N THR A 796 28.67 -33.38 -4.22
CA THR A 796 28.61 -34.14 -2.96
C THR A 796 27.69 -33.52 -1.92
N ASN A 797 27.38 -32.22 -2.02
CA ASN A 797 26.46 -31.54 -1.10
C ASN A 797 25.55 -30.57 -1.88
N ASN A 798 24.25 -30.85 -1.95
CA ASN A 798 23.28 -30.00 -2.64
C ASN A 798 21.85 -30.24 -2.14
N ILE A 799 20.97 -29.27 -2.41
CA ILE A 799 19.52 -29.41 -2.29
C ILE A 799 18.95 -29.31 -3.70
N LYS A 800 18.00 -30.19 -4.05
CA LYS A 800 17.31 -30.14 -5.34
C LYS A 800 15.80 -30.13 -5.19
N ILE A 801 15.15 -29.39 -6.09
CA ILE A 801 13.70 -29.42 -6.33
C ILE A 801 13.48 -29.93 -7.75
N GLY A 802 13.10 -31.20 -7.88
CA GLY A 802 13.11 -31.90 -9.15
C GLY A 802 14.52 -31.95 -9.72
N ALA A 803 14.71 -31.44 -10.93
CA ALA A 803 16.05 -31.34 -11.53
C ALA A 803 16.80 -30.05 -11.16
N GLN A 804 16.16 -29.04 -10.54
CA GLN A 804 16.86 -27.82 -10.15
C GLN A 804 17.67 -27.99 -8.91
N GLN A 805 18.89 -27.45 -8.95
CA GLN A 805 19.78 -27.39 -7.81
C GLN A 805 19.77 -26.00 -7.20
N ILE A 806 19.54 -25.93 -5.89
CA ILE A 806 19.55 -24.66 -5.17
C ILE A 806 20.98 -24.10 -5.14
N ALA A 807 21.14 -22.86 -5.60
CA ALA A 807 22.42 -22.18 -5.60
C ALA A 807 22.99 -22.05 -4.19
N SER A 808 24.32 -22.17 -4.05
CA SER A 808 24.97 -22.13 -2.72
C SER A 808 24.71 -20.83 -1.96
N ALA A 809 24.46 -19.71 -2.65
CA ALA A 809 24.15 -18.42 -2.03
C ALA A 809 22.75 -18.36 -1.42
N ASN A 810 21.83 -19.21 -1.90
CA ASN A 810 20.45 -19.28 -1.41
C ASN A 810 20.30 -20.25 -0.24
N VAL A 811 21.32 -21.05 0.08
CA VAL A 811 21.34 -21.87 1.29
C VAL A 811 21.90 -21.03 2.43
N THR A 812 21.05 -20.62 3.37
CA THR A 812 21.40 -19.70 4.45
C THR A 812 21.96 -20.42 5.68
N ALA A 813 21.48 -21.63 5.97
CA ALA A 813 21.94 -22.44 7.09
C ALA A 813 22.07 -23.92 6.71
N TRP A 814 23.08 -24.61 7.25
CA TRP A 814 23.28 -26.06 7.12
C TRP A 814 23.79 -26.61 8.44
N SER A 815 23.20 -27.70 8.91
CA SER A 815 23.60 -28.42 10.10
C SER A 815 23.34 -29.91 9.90
N ALA A 816 23.74 -30.75 10.87
CA ALA A 816 23.56 -32.20 10.78
C ALA A 816 22.10 -32.65 10.71
N THR A 817 21.15 -31.79 11.10
CA THR A 817 19.71 -32.12 11.19
C THR A 817 18.78 -31.09 10.55
N SER A 818 19.30 -29.95 10.09
CA SER A 818 18.49 -28.89 9.49
C SER A 818 19.24 -28.14 8.41
N ILE A 819 18.54 -27.82 7.31
CA ILE A 819 19.05 -27.02 6.19
C ILE A 819 18.00 -25.98 5.82
N THR A 820 18.38 -24.70 5.80
CA THR A 820 17.50 -23.60 5.39
C THR A 820 17.96 -23.03 4.05
N PHE A 821 17.02 -22.85 3.13
CA PHE A 821 17.26 -22.20 1.86
C PHE A 821 16.15 -21.22 1.47
N LEU A 822 16.49 -20.34 0.54
CA LEU A 822 15.61 -19.31 0.00
C LEU A 822 15.19 -19.68 -1.42
N THR A 823 13.92 -19.44 -1.74
CA THR A 823 13.38 -19.75 -3.07
C THR A 823 13.87 -18.82 -4.18
N ASP A 824 14.58 -17.75 -3.86
CA ASP A 824 15.11 -16.79 -4.83
C ASP A 824 16.37 -16.04 -4.30
N SER A 825 17.15 -15.44 -5.20
CA SER A 825 18.36 -14.67 -4.89
C SER A 825 18.07 -13.33 -4.21
N ALA A 826 19.07 -12.75 -3.55
CA ALA A 826 18.96 -11.45 -2.86
C ALA A 826 19.23 -10.23 -3.78
N VAL A 827 19.55 -10.45 -5.05
CA VAL A 827 20.01 -9.39 -5.97
C VAL A 827 18.82 -8.75 -6.69
N ALA A 828 18.69 -7.42 -6.61
CA ALA A 828 17.67 -6.69 -7.34
C ALA A 828 17.87 -6.85 -8.86
N GLY A 829 16.88 -7.40 -9.56
CA GLY A 829 16.93 -7.64 -11.00
C GLY A 829 17.40 -9.03 -11.41
N ASP A 830 17.47 -9.98 -10.47
CA ASP A 830 17.60 -11.39 -10.83
C ASP A 830 16.43 -11.82 -11.73
N THR A 831 16.77 -12.31 -12.91
CA THR A 831 15.79 -12.92 -13.81
C THR A 831 15.68 -14.36 -13.38
N ASP A 832 14.47 -14.82 -13.09
CA ASP A 832 14.08 -16.14 -12.57
C ASP A 832 14.42 -17.34 -13.50
N THR A 833 15.46 -17.19 -14.32
CA THR A 833 16.08 -18.16 -15.23
C THR A 833 16.77 -19.29 -14.49
N ASP A 834 17.21 -19.08 -13.25
CA ASP A 834 17.91 -20.06 -12.40
C ASP A 834 17.02 -21.25 -12.02
N TRP A 835 15.71 -21.08 -12.11
CA TRP A 835 14.73 -22.07 -11.71
C TRP A 835 13.92 -22.65 -12.88
N GLY A 836 14.25 -22.34 -14.15
CA GLY A 836 13.65 -22.89 -15.38
C GLY A 836 12.10 -22.97 -15.43
N ALA A 837 11.56 -23.86 -16.30
CA ALA A 837 10.13 -23.92 -16.66
C ALA A 837 9.27 -25.02 -15.99
N GLU A 838 9.83 -26.13 -15.48
CA GLU A 838 9.05 -27.28 -14.96
C GLU A 838 9.68 -27.90 -13.70
N PHE A 839 9.25 -27.49 -12.49
CA PHE A 839 9.84 -28.00 -11.24
C PHE A 839 8.84 -28.18 -10.12
N GLY A 840 9.08 -29.18 -9.28
CA GLY A 840 8.21 -29.60 -8.19
C GLY A 840 7.44 -30.86 -8.52
N GLY A 841 6.64 -31.33 -7.57
CA GLY A 841 5.80 -32.50 -7.72
C GLY A 841 6.03 -33.52 -6.61
N THR A 842 5.59 -34.74 -6.86
CA THR A 842 5.82 -35.87 -5.94
C THR A 842 7.31 -36.21 -5.88
N SER A 843 7.85 -36.37 -4.66
CA SER A 843 9.27 -36.68 -4.42
C SER A 843 10.27 -35.71 -5.07
N ALA A 844 9.88 -34.44 -5.26
CA ALA A 844 10.73 -33.45 -5.90
C ALA A 844 11.84 -32.91 -5.00
N LEU A 845 11.62 -32.77 -3.68
CA LEU A 845 12.64 -32.25 -2.77
C LEU A 845 13.61 -33.38 -2.37
N THR A 846 14.90 -33.20 -2.65
CA THR A 846 15.96 -34.12 -2.24
C THR A 846 17.16 -33.36 -1.65
N VAL A 847 17.85 -34.00 -0.72
CA VAL A 847 19.11 -33.51 -0.15
C VAL A 847 20.21 -34.50 -0.49
N THR A 848 21.33 -34.01 -0.99
CA THR A 848 22.58 -34.78 -1.12
C THR A 848 23.57 -34.28 -0.08
N ALA A 849 24.13 -35.17 0.73
CA ALA A 849 25.14 -34.86 1.73
C ALA A 849 26.25 -35.92 1.69
N SER A 850 27.51 -35.46 1.60
CA SER A 850 28.69 -36.33 1.45
C SER A 850 28.58 -37.39 0.34
N GLY A 851 27.86 -37.06 -0.74
CA GLY A 851 27.66 -37.94 -1.90
C GLY A 851 26.52 -38.95 -1.79
N ALA A 852 25.84 -39.05 -0.65
CA ALA A 852 24.59 -39.81 -0.52
C ALA A 852 23.39 -38.89 -0.81
N THR A 853 22.31 -39.40 -1.41
CA THR A 853 21.08 -38.63 -1.70
C THR A 853 19.90 -39.23 -0.94
N SER A 854 19.09 -38.38 -0.30
CA SER A 854 17.91 -38.76 0.46
C SER A 854 16.80 -39.31 -0.43
N ALA A 855 15.83 -40.01 0.18
CA ALA A 855 14.53 -40.20 -0.46
C ALA A 855 13.86 -38.82 -0.71
N GLY A 856 13.07 -38.73 -1.78
CA GLY A 856 12.43 -37.48 -2.18
C GLY A 856 11.11 -37.22 -1.45
N LEU A 857 10.91 -35.98 -0.98
CA LEU A 857 9.62 -35.50 -0.44
C LEU A 857 8.81 -34.74 -1.49
N ASN A 858 7.47 -34.77 -1.37
CA ASN A 858 6.59 -33.95 -2.18
C ASN A 858 6.90 -32.47 -1.95
N PHE A 859 7.12 -31.72 -3.01
CA PHE A 859 7.34 -30.29 -2.96
C PHE A 859 6.81 -29.65 -4.23
N TYR A 860 5.73 -28.89 -4.12
CA TYR A 860 5.11 -28.25 -5.29
C TYR A 860 5.50 -26.78 -5.40
N VAL A 861 5.70 -26.34 -6.64
CA VAL A 861 5.89 -24.93 -6.95
C VAL A 861 4.55 -24.36 -7.41
N PHE A 862 4.08 -23.34 -6.71
CA PHE A 862 2.80 -22.70 -7.00
C PHE A 862 2.99 -21.53 -7.98
N PRO A 863 2.07 -21.35 -8.96
CA PRO A 863 2.03 -20.12 -9.74
C PRO A 863 1.72 -18.93 -8.84
N GLN A 864 2.05 -17.73 -9.33
CA GLN A 864 1.70 -16.49 -8.66
C GLN A 864 1.32 -15.44 -9.69
N VAL A 865 0.16 -14.81 -9.50
CA VAL A 865 -0.22 -13.61 -10.26
C VAL A 865 0.22 -12.41 -9.43
N THR A 866 1.19 -11.65 -9.93
CA THR A 866 1.75 -10.50 -9.21
C THR A 866 1.01 -9.21 -9.54
N SER A 867 0.51 -9.10 -10.76
CA SER A 867 -0.28 -7.94 -11.18
C SER A 867 -1.16 -8.26 -12.37
N LEU A 868 -2.24 -7.50 -12.51
CA LEU A 868 -3.16 -7.56 -13.61
C LEU A 868 -3.05 -6.27 -14.43
N SER A 869 -3.09 -6.39 -15.76
CA SER A 869 -3.15 -5.22 -16.64
C SER A 869 -4.35 -5.35 -17.58
N THR A 870 -5.15 -4.29 -17.66
CA THR A 870 -6.35 -4.23 -18.50
C THR A 870 -6.17 -3.20 -19.62
N CYS A 871 -7.18 -3.03 -20.47
CA CYS A 871 -7.18 -2.01 -21.51
C CYS A 871 -6.88 -0.62 -20.95
N ASN A 872 -5.86 0.06 -21.47
CA ASN A 872 -5.43 1.39 -21.00
C ASN A 872 -5.92 2.54 -21.89
N SER A 873 -7.09 2.37 -22.51
CA SER A 873 -7.75 3.43 -23.27
C SER A 873 -8.23 4.56 -22.35
N ALA A 874 -8.19 5.80 -22.83
CA ALA A 874 -8.67 6.95 -22.06
C ALA A 874 -10.17 6.80 -21.73
N GLY A 875 -10.55 7.08 -20.48
CA GLY A 875 -11.94 6.92 -20.00
C GLY A 875 -12.34 5.48 -19.63
N PHE A 876 -11.42 4.52 -19.72
CA PHE A 876 -11.63 3.19 -19.16
C PHE A 876 -11.64 3.25 -17.62
N PRO A 877 -12.54 2.51 -16.93
CA PRO A 877 -12.58 2.51 -15.47
C PRO A 877 -11.24 2.07 -14.85
N VAL A 878 -10.87 2.69 -13.71
CA VAL A 878 -9.67 2.34 -12.94
C VAL A 878 -9.94 1.16 -11.99
N GLY A 879 -8.94 0.29 -11.79
CA GLY A 879 -9.00 -0.89 -10.93
C GLY A 879 -8.87 -2.22 -11.68
N ASP A 880 -8.85 -3.33 -10.95
CA ASP A 880 -8.73 -4.68 -11.51
C ASP A 880 -10.07 -5.15 -12.11
N GLY A 881 -10.34 -4.74 -13.34
CA GLY A 881 -11.55 -5.13 -14.05
C GLY A 881 -11.48 -4.88 -15.56
N ALA A 882 -12.36 -5.55 -16.29
CA ALA A 882 -12.52 -5.38 -17.73
C ALA A 882 -13.97 -5.67 -18.15
N ARG A 883 -14.37 -5.34 -19.38
CA ARG A 883 -15.69 -5.76 -19.90
C ARG A 883 -15.63 -7.19 -20.40
N GLU A 884 -16.78 -7.78 -20.74
CA GLU A 884 -16.78 -9.04 -21.49
C GLU A 884 -16.03 -8.86 -22.81
N TYR A 885 -15.34 -9.89 -23.30
CA TYR A 885 -14.58 -9.79 -24.55
C TYR A 885 -15.48 -9.59 -25.78
N ASN A 886 -15.10 -8.67 -26.69
CA ASN A 886 -15.69 -8.58 -28.02
C ASN A 886 -14.61 -8.35 -29.08
N ALA A 887 -14.59 -9.21 -30.11
CA ALA A 887 -13.59 -9.16 -31.17
C ALA A 887 -13.66 -7.89 -32.04
N SER A 888 -14.77 -7.16 -32.03
CA SER A 888 -14.95 -5.90 -32.76
C SER A 888 -14.42 -4.67 -32.01
N ASP A 889 -13.94 -4.84 -30.78
CA ASP A 889 -13.39 -3.71 -30.02
C ASP A 889 -12.08 -3.20 -30.60
N SER A 890 -11.86 -1.89 -30.44
CA SER A 890 -10.61 -1.26 -30.83
C SER A 890 -9.46 -1.69 -29.93
N VAL A 891 -8.28 -1.82 -30.51
CA VAL A 891 -7.05 -2.14 -29.77
C VAL A 891 -6.64 -0.93 -28.93
N CYS A 892 -6.42 -1.16 -27.64
CA CYS A 892 -5.98 -0.20 -26.65
C CYS A 892 -4.48 0.13 -26.83
N PRO A 893 -3.97 1.27 -26.33
CA PRO A 893 -2.57 1.66 -26.48
C PRO A 893 -1.53 0.65 -25.99
N ASN A 894 -1.86 -0.22 -25.03
CA ASN A 894 -1.02 -1.32 -24.55
C ASN A 894 -1.13 -2.63 -25.36
N GLY A 895 -1.88 -2.64 -26.47
CA GLY A 895 -2.01 -3.79 -27.36
C GLY A 895 -3.01 -4.86 -26.90
N LEU A 896 -3.80 -4.59 -25.85
CA LEU A 896 -4.99 -5.35 -25.50
C LEU A 896 -6.19 -4.87 -26.32
N THR A 897 -7.22 -5.70 -26.45
CA THR A 897 -8.57 -5.25 -26.84
C THR A 897 -9.44 -5.09 -25.59
N ASP A 898 -10.55 -4.35 -25.66
CA ASP A 898 -11.49 -4.29 -24.53
C ASP A 898 -12.01 -5.72 -24.22
N GLY A 899 -12.05 -6.04 -22.93
CA GLY A 899 -12.30 -7.40 -22.43
C GLY A 899 -11.16 -8.42 -22.59
N GLU A 900 -9.96 -8.00 -22.99
CA GLU A 900 -8.73 -8.75 -22.74
C GLU A 900 -7.99 -8.24 -21.49
N ILE A 901 -7.34 -9.16 -20.79
CA ILE A 901 -6.49 -8.90 -19.63
C ILE A 901 -5.14 -9.60 -19.78
N PHE A 902 -4.10 -8.97 -19.25
CA PHE A 902 -2.81 -9.60 -19.00
C PHE A 902 -2.69 -9.96 -17.52
N LEU A 903 -2.38 -11.22 -17.27
CA LEU A 903 -1.99 -11.73 -15.96
C LEU A 903 -0.48 -11.80 -15.96
N ASN A 904 0.16 -10.89 -15.22
CA ASN A 904 1.60 -10.88 -15.04
C ASN A 904 1.92 -11.66 -13.76
N GLY A 905 3.00 -12.41 -13.79
CA GLY A 905 3.36 -13.24 -12.67
C GLY A 905 4.52 -14.17 -12.96
N THR A 906 4.55 -15.28 -12.26
CA THR A 906 5.60 -16.29 -12.36
C THR A 906 4.97 -17.68 -12.35
N ARG A 907 5.68 -18.62 -12.97
CA ARG A 907 5.36 -20.06 -12.93
C ARG A 907 4.00 -20.43 -13.51
N PHE A 908 3.55 -19.71 -14.54
CA PHE A 908 2.35 -20.10 -15.28
C PHE A 908 2.57 -21.30 -16.20
N GLY A 909 3.82 -21.68 -16.49
CA GLY A 909 4.15 -22.71 -17.48
C GLY A 909 4.30 -22.12 -18.88
N THR A 910 4.93 -22.86 -19.80
CA THR A 910 5.32 -22.33 -21.13
C THR A 910 4.24 -22.43 -22.20
N ALA A 911 3.13 -23.11 -21.90
CA ALA A 911 1.98 -23.28 -22.78
C ALA A 911 0.71 -23.59 -21.96
N SER A 912 -0.47 -23.35 -22.53
CA SER A 912 -1.76 -23.55 -21.87
C SER A 912 -2.19 -25.01 -21.70
N THR A 913 -1.49 -25.98 -22.32
CA THR A 913 -1.87 -27.40 -22.26
C THR A 913 -1.90 -27.88 -20.80
N GLY A 914 -3.06 -28.37 -20.34
CA GLY A 914 -3.25 -28.84 -18.96
C GLY A 914 -3.54 -27.75 -17.92
N GLY A 915 -3.36 -26.47 -18.27
CA GLY A 915 -3.68 -25.33 -17.41
C GLY A 915 -4.92 -24.58 -17.87
N TYR A 916 -5.37 -23.64 -17.05
CA TYR A 916 -6.51 -22.79 -17.37
C TYR A 916 -6.46 -21.45 -16.64
N VAL A 917 -7.21 -20.50 -17.17
CA VAL A 917 -7.65 -19.31 -16.44
C VAL A 917 -9.15 -19.41 -16.24
N GLN A 918 -9.62 -19.23 -15.01
CA GLN A 918 -11.03 -19.15 -14.67
C GLN A 918 -11.36 -17.76 -14.13
N ILE A 919 -12.39 -17.14 -14.68
CA ILE A 919 -12.97 -15.89 -14.18
C ILE A 919 -14.36 -16.24 -13.68
N PHE A 920 -14.57 -16.10 -12.37
CA PHE A 920 -15.83 -16.44 -11.70
C PHE A 920 -16.23 -17.92 -11.90
N GLY A 921 -15.24 -18.81 -11.95
CA GLY A 921 -15.43 -20.24 -12.22
C GLY A 921 -15.68 -20.60 -13.69
N ILE A 922 -15.76 -19.60 -14.58
CA ILE A 922 -15.94 -19.81 -16.03
C ILE A 922 -14.57 -19.82 -16.71
N GLY A 923 -14.32 -20.83 -17.55
CA GLY A 923 -13.08 -20.93 -18.32
C GLY A 923 -12.91 -19.76 -19.28
N ALA A 924 -11.84 -18.99 -19.11
CA ALA A 924 -11.45 -17.91 -20.00
C ALA A 924 -10.65 -18.47 -21.19
N THR A 925 -10.83 -17.89 -22.37
CA THR A 925 -9.96 -18.22 -23.51
C THR A 925 -8.64 -17.47 -23.37
N THR A 926 -7.52 -18.13 -23.69
CA THR A 926 -6.16 -17.58 -23.48
C THR A 926 -5.40 -17.47 -24.79
N PRO A 927 -5.44 -16.33 -25.49
CA PRO A 927 -4.79 -16.18 -26.81
C PRO A 927 -3.27 -16.32 -26.78
N SER A 928 -2.62 -16.03 -25.65
CA SER A 928 -1.19 -16.26 -25.47
C SER A 928 -0.88 -16.66 -24.04
N TRP A 929 0.09 -17.56 -23.89
CA TRP A 929 0.51 -18.10 -22.61
C TRP A 929 2.03 -18.20 -22.57
N THR A 930 2.65 -17.60 -21.57
CA THR A 930 4.07 -17.76 -21.26
C THR A 930 4.22 -18.00 -19.75
N ASN A 931 5.44 -18.30 -19.31
CA ASN A 931 5.71 -18.57 -17.90
C ASN A 931 5.42 -17.37 -16.98
N GLU A 932 5.44 -16.15 -17.53
CA GLU A 932 5.34 -14.90 -16.77
C GLU A 932 4.12 -14.05 -17.17
N LEU A 933 3.49 -14.37 -18.29
CA LEU A 933 2.41 -13.58 -18.86
C LEU A 933 1.36 -14.46 -19.52
N ILE A 934 0.12 -14.37 -19.04
CA ILE A 934 -1.04 -14.94 -19.74
C ILE A 934 -1.90 -13.80 -20.28
N ARG A 935 -2.20 -13.83 -21.58
CA ARG A 935 -3.31 -13.03 -22.12
C ARG A 935 -4.57 -13.87 -22.02
N ALA A 936 -5.58 -13.34 -21.34
CA ALA A 936 -6.88 -13.99 -21.19
C ALA A 936 -8.01 -13.07 -21.67
N ARG A 937 -9.10 -13.66 -22.13
CA ARG A 937 -10.33 -12.96 -22.54
C ARG A 937 -11.40 -13.18 -21.50
N VAL A 938 -12.01 -12.09 -21.03
CA VAL A 938 -13.10 -12.12 -20.07
C VAL A 938 -14.31 -12.83 -20.69
N PRO A 939 -14.75 -13.96 -20.12
CA PRO A 939 -15.89 -14.70 -20.65
C PRO A 939 -17.21 -13.98 -20.37
N SER A 940 -18.28 -14.38 -21.07
CA SER A 940 -19.62 -13.93 -20.71
C SER A 940 -20.06 -14.53 -19.39
N SER A 941 -20.62 -13.69 -18.52
CA SER A 941 -20.98 -14.03 -17.14
C SER A 941 -22.27 -13.34 -16.73
N ALA A 942 -23.04 -13.93 -15.81
CA ALA A 942 -24.13 -13.25 -15.13
C ALA A 942 -23.67 -12.52 -13.85
N LEU A 943 -22.47 -12.86 -13.35
CA LEU A 943 -21.82 -12.22 -12.20
C LEU A 943 -20.91 -11.09 -12.66
N TYR A 944 -20.86 -10.00 -11.91
CA TYR A 944 -20.01 -8.85 -12.18
C TYR A 944 -18.80 -8.73 -11.23
N THR A 945 -18.69 -9.58 -10.20
CA THR A 945 -17.54 -9.61 -9.28
C THR A 945 -17.30 -11.03 -8.75
N GLY A 946 -16.05 -11.36 -8.45
CA GLY A 946 -15.66 -12.67 -7.94
C GLY A 946 -14.17 -12.95 -8.12
N SER A 947 -13.79 -14.22 -7.94
CA SER A 947 -12.40 -14.66 -8.00
C SER A 947 -11.90 -14.87 -9.42
N LEU A 948 -10.62 -14.57 -9.63
CA LEU A 948 -9.84 -14.94 -10.80
C LEU A 948 -8.83 -16.00 -10.37
N VAL A 949 -8.83 -17.15 -11.06
CA VAL A 949 -7.99 -18.30 -10.75
C VAL A 949 -7.14 -18.66 -11.96
N VAL A 950 -5.85 -18.89 -11.73
CA VAL A 950 -4.92 -19.41 -12.73
C VAL A 950 -4.43 -20.78 -12.27
N GLN A 951 -4.63 -21.81 -13.08
CA GLN A 951 -3.91 -23.07 -12.94
C GLN A 951 -2.72 -23.07 -13.89
N GLN A 952 -1.56 -23.47 -13.38
CA GLN A 952 -0.36 -23.66 -14.17
C GLN A 952 -0.62 -24.61 -15.36
N GLY A 953 -0.04 -24.28 -16.52
CA GLY A 953 -0.04 -25.07 -17.74
C GLY A 953 0.96 -26.23 -17.72
N VAL A 954 1.61 -26.50 -18.85
CA VAL A 954 2.60 -27.60 -19.00
C VAL A 954 3.60 -27.64 -17.83
N GLY A 955 3.70 -28.82 -17.20
CA GLY A 955 4.47 -29.12 -15.99
C GLY A 955 3.68 -30.01 -15.02
N SER A 956 4.34 -30.94 -14.32
CA SER A 956 3.69 -31.98 -13.49
C SER A 956 3.02 -31.49 -12.19
N ASN A 957 2.88 -30.17 -11.98
CA ASN A 957 2.47 -29.58 -10.71
C ASN A 957 0.98 -29.26 -10.59
N ASN A 958 0.33 -28.84 -11.69
CA ASN A 958 -1.10 -28.52 -11.77
C ASN A 958 -1.63 -27.64 -10.61
N LYS A 959 -0.82 -26.71 -10.09
CA LYS A 959 -1.20 -25.87 -8.95
C LYS A 959 -1.91 -24.60 -9.40
N THR A 960 -2.74 -24.09 -8.51
CA THR A 960 -3.59 -22.93 -8.73
C THR A 960 -3.15 -21.75 -7.89
N HIS A 961 -3.37 -20.55 -8.42
CA HIS A 961 -3.32 -19.30 -7.68
C HIS A 961 -4.62 -18.53 -7.86
N THR A 962 -5.20 -18.08 -6.76
CA THR A 962 -6.38 -17.22 -6.76
C THR A 962 -5.91 -15.79 -6.53
N TYR A 963 -6.19 -14.90 -7.48
CA TYR A 963 -5.90 -13.48 -7.34
C TYR A 963 -6.93 -12.81 -6.43
N THR A 964 -6.49 -12.35 -5.25
CA THR A 964 -7.37 -11.87 -4.17
C THR A 964 -7.13 -10.42 -3.76
N SER A 965 -6.17 -9.69 -4.34
CA SER A 965 -5.80 -8.35 -3.85
C SER A 965 -6.89 -7.30 -4.04
N THR A 966 -7.76 -7.45 -5.05
CA THR A 966 -9.06 -6.78 -5.15
C THR A 966 -9.99 -7.70 -5.96
N ASN A 967 -11.26 -7.89 -5.57
CA ASN A 967 -12.17 -8.79 -6.31
C ASN A 967 -12.28 -8.32 -7.78
N PHE A 968 -11.85 -9.17 -8.73
CA PHE A 968 -11.90 -8.86 -10.16
C PHE A 968 -13.33 -8.48 -10.56
N ARG A 969 -13.49 -7.44 -11.38
CA ARG A 969 -14.79 -6.89 -11.76
C ARG A 969 -15.03 -6.92 -13.26
N ILE A 970 -16.26 -7.29 -13.66
CA ILE A 970 -16.74 -7.11 -15.03
C ILE A 970 -17.51 -5.80 -15.12
N PHE A 971 -17.00 -4.85 -15.91
CA PHE A 971 -17.61 -3.53 -16.08
C PHE A 971 -18.86 -3.58 -16.96
N PRO A 972 -19.79 -2.61 -16.82
CA PRO A 972 -20.97 -2.53 -17.67
C PRO A 972 -20.62 -2.40 -19.15
N ARG A 973 -21.52 -2.86 -20.03
CA ARG A 973 -21.37 -2.69 -21.48
C ARG A 973 -22.69 -2.38 -22.16
N ILE A 974 -22.67 -1.44 -23.10
CA ILE A 974 -23.75 -1.22 -24.07
C ILE A 974 -23.48 -2.05 -25.32
N THR A 975 -24.46 -2.85 -25.71
CA THR A 975 -24.44 -3.71 -26.90
C THR A 975 -25.12 -3.04 -28.09
N ASP A 976 -26.34 -2.55 -27.92
CA ASP A 976 -27.10 -1.80 -28.92
C ASP A 976 -28.15 -0.85 -28.30
N PHE A 977 -28.95 -0.22 -29.18
CA PHE A 977 -30.08 0.62 -28.82
C PHE A 977 -31.33 0.21 -29.62
N VAL A 978 -32.48 0.26 -28.98
CA VAL A 978 -33.79 0.04 -29.61
C VAL A 978 -34.73 1.21 -29.28
N PRO A 979 -35.10 2.06 -30.26
CA PRO A 979 -34.58 2.10 -31.65
C PRO A 979 -33.10 2.53 -31.72
N THR A 980 -32.43 2.32 -32.87
CA THR A 980 -31.02 2.71 -33.08
C THR A 980 -30.81 4.22 -33.32
N SER A 981 -31.90 4.95 -33.56
CA SER A 981 -31.94 6.40 -33.69
C SER A 981 -33.26 6.96 -33.18
N GLY A 982 -33.28 8.24 -32.79
CA GLY A 982 -34.49 8.89 -32.31
C GLY A 982 -34.33 10.40 -32.12
N SER A 983 -35.46 11.11 -32.11
CA SER A 983 -35.51 12.54 -31.78
C SER A 983 -35.55 12.78 -30.27
N GLU A 984 -35.21 13.99 -29.85
CA GLU A 984 -35.27 14.40 -28.44
C GLU A 984 -36.64 14.10 -27.80
N GLY A 985 -36.63 13.65 -26.55
CA GLY A 985 -37.84 13.28 -25.80
C GLY A 985 -38.40 11.89 -26.10
N ASN A 986 -38.02 11.26 -27.23
CA ASN A 986 -38.44 9.88 -27.50
C ASN A 986 -37.75 8.88 -26.56
N SER A 987 -38.47 7.80 -26.25
CA SER A 987 -37.94 6.69 -25.46
C SER A 987 -36.90 5.90 -26.25
N VAL A 988 -35.80 5.54 -25.59
CA VAL A 988 -34.78 4.63 -26.09
C VAL A 988 -34.51 3.53 -25.06
N THR A 989 -34.43 2.30 -25.53
CA THR A 989 -33.96 1.15 -24.76
C THR A 989 -32.49 0.94 -25.04
N ILE A 990 -31.66 0.99 -24.00
CA ILE A 990 -30.23 0.74 -24.04
C ILE A 990 -30.01 -0.70 -23.62
N ASN A 991 -29.60 -1.57 -24.54
CA ASN A 991 -29.34 -2.97 -24.24
C ASN A 991 -27.88 -3.19 -23.90
N GLY A 992 -27.60 -4.10 -22.98
CA GLY A 992 -26.25 -4.31 -22.49
C GLY A 992 -26.09 -5.49 -21.56
N ASN A 993 -24.99 -5.49 -20.83
CA ASN A 993 -24.70 -6.42 -19.76
C ASN A 993 -24.10 -5.68 -18.55
N HIS A 994 -24.20 -6.33 -17.38
CA HIS A 994 -23.61 -5.87 -16.13
C HIS A 994 -23.99 -4.43 -15.72
N PHE A 995 -25.19 -3.96 -16.07
CA PHE A 995 -25.63 -2.62 -15.70
C PHE A 995 -25.94 -2.46 -14.19
N CYS A 996 -25.98 -3.53 -13.40
CA CYS A 996 -26.21 -3.47 -11.95
C CYS A 996 -24.93 -3.81 -11.20
N GLN A 997 -24.21 -2.79 -10.70
CA GLN A 997 -22.86 -2.92 -10.14
C GLN A 997 -22.80 -2.83 -8.60
N GLY A 998 -23.95 -2.82 -7.92
CA GLY A 998 -24.09 -2.78 -6.45
C GLY A 998 -24.99 -3.92 -5.93
N ALA A 999 -25.37 -3.87 -4.65
CA ALA A 999 -26.21 -4.93 -4.02
C ALA A 999 -27.60 -5.13 -4.68
N GLY A 1000 -28.00 -4.23 -5.58
CA GLY A 1000 -29.16 -4.33 -6.46
C GLY A 1000 -29.03 -3.41 -7.68
N CYS A 1001 -30.03 -3.42 -8.56
CA CYS A 1001 -30.12 -2.48 -9.68
C CYS A 1001 -30.56 -1.09 -9.22
N PRO A 1002 -30.01 0.00 -9.79
CA PRO A 1002 -30.48 1.36 -9.53
C PRO A 1002 -31.98 1.52 -9.77
N VAL A 1003 -32.65 2.29 -8.91
CA VAL A 1003 -34.10 2.60 -9.02
C VAL A 1003 -34.36 4.04 -9.45
N ALA A 1004 -33.31 4.85 -9.64
CA ALA A 1004 -33.35 6.22 -10.14
C ALA A 1004 -31.96 6.61 -10.69
N PHE A 1005 -31.89 7.74 -11.42
CA PHE A 1005 -30.62 8.37 -11.76
C PHE A 1005 -30.08 9.19 -10.57
N ASP A 1006 -28.77 9.14 -10.35
CA ASP A 1006 -28.04 9.91 -9.35
C ASP A 1006 -26.61 10.22 -9.82
N ALA A 1007 -25.75 10.76 -8.94
CA ALA A 1007 -24.37 11.09 -9.27
C ALA A 1007 -23.53 9.88 -9.73
N ASN A 1008 -23.82 8.69 -9.23
CA ASN A 1008 -23.09 7.44 -9.44
C ASN A 1008 -23.78 6.50 -10.46
N ASN A 1009 -25.07 6.73 -10.75
CA ASN A 1009 -25.93 5.94 -11.62
C ASN A 1009 -26.59 6.84 -12.66
N LYS A 1010 -26.06 6.90 -13.88
CA LYS A 1010 -26.54 7.84 -14.90
C LYS A 1010 -26.29 7.38 -16.33
N VAL A 1011 -27.09 7.88 -17.26
CA VAL A 1011 -26.87 7.75 -18.71
C VAL A 1011 -26.49 9.12 -19.25
N VAL A 1012 -25.39 9.19 -19.99
CA VAL A 1012 -24.87 10.43 -20.56
C VAL A 1012 -24.72 10.27 -22.07
N PHE A 1013 -25.34 11.17 -22.82
CA PHE A 1013 -25.18 11.30 -24.27
C PHE A 1013 -23.98 12.22 -24.57
N THR A 1014 -23.56 12.27 -25.83
CA THR A 1014 -22.42 13.09 -26.28
C THR A 1014 -22.57 14.56 -25.87
N SER A 1015 -21.44 15.24 -25.65
CA SER A 1015 -21.35 16.60 -25.07
C SER A 1015 -21.75 16.70 -23.59
N ALA A 1016 -21.65 15.59 -22.85
CA ALA A 1016 -21.95 15.50 -21.41
C ALA A 1016 -23.42 15.80 -21.04
N VAL A 1017 -24.36 15.57 -21.97
CA VAL A 1017 -25.79 15.77 -21.72
C VAL A 1017 -26.37 14.55 -21.00
N GLN A 1018 -26.70 14.71 -19.71
CA GLN A 1018 -27.25 13.65 -18.89
C GLN A 1018 -28.75 13.43 -19.15
N ALA A 1019 -29.17 12.17 -19.25
CA ALA A 1019 -30.58 11.81 -19.30
C ALA A 1019 -31.27 12.09 -17.96
N THR A 1020 -32.45 12.69 -18.00
CA THR A 1020 -33.23 13.08 -16.81
C THR A 1020 -34.45 12.19 -16.57
N VAL A 1021 -34.89 11.42 -17.57
CA VAL A 1021 -36.07 10.55 -17.50
C VAL A 1021 -35.65 9.12 -17.19
N PHE A 1022 -35.89 8.66 -15.97
CA PHE A 1022 -35.69 7.27 -15.58
C PHE A 1022 -36.99 6.46 -15.79
N THR A 1023 -36.95 5.39 -16.59
CA THR A 1023 -38.12 4.50 -16.76
C THR A 1023 -37.88 3.13 -16.11
N SER A 1024 -36.77 2.46 -16.42
CA SER A 1024 -36.43 1.17 -15.82
C SER A 1024 -34.94 0.86 -15.95
N TRP A 1025 -34.42 0.06 -15.03
CA TRP A 1025 -33.03 -0.40 -15.03
C TRP A 1025 -32.95 -1.87 -14.59
N SER A 1026 -32.35 -2.71 -15.41
CA SER A 1026 -32.03 -4.11 -15.10
C SER A 1026 -30.56 -4.39 -15.41
N ALA A 1027 -30.07 -5.62 -15.16
CA ALA A 1027 -28.69 -5.98 -15.47
C ALA A 1027 -28.36 -5.91 -16.97
N THR A 1028 -29.37 -5.95 -17.84
CA THR A 1028 -29.20 -6.05 -19.31
C THR A 1028 -29.93 -4.96 -20.10
N SER A 1029 -30.73 -4.12 -19.46
CA SER A 1029 -31.51 -3.09 -20.15
C SER A 1029 -31.75 -1.85 -19.29
N ILE A 1030 -31.63 -0.67 -19.89
CA ILE A 1030 -32.02 0.61 -19.30
C ILE A 1030 -32.98 1.29 -20.26
N VAL A 1031 -34.12 1.74 -19.77
CA VAL A 1031 -35.09 2.52 -20.55
C VAL A 1031 -35.07 3.96 -20.04
N THR A 1032 -34.87 4.89 -20.96
CA THR A 1032 -34.78 6.34 -20.70
C THR A 1032 -35.32 7.12 -21.90
N ALA A 1033 -35.55 8.43 -21.75
CA ALA A 1033 -35.77 9.32 -22.90
C ALA A 1033 -34.44 9.96 -23.37
N ILE A 1034 -34.37 10.31 -24.65
CA ILE A 1034 -33.27 11.08 -25.24
C ILE A 1034 -33.34 12.52 -24.70
N PRO A 1035 -32.30 13.03 -24.01
CA PRO A 1035 -32.36 14.33 -23.37
C PRO A 1035 -32.32 15.49 -24.37
N THR A 1036 -32.93 16.62 -23.99
CA THR A 1036 -32.87 17.87 -24.78
C THR A 1036 -31.43 18.37 -24.89
N GLY A 1037 -31.02 18.77 -26.09
CA GLY A 1037 -29.66 19.20 -26.40
C GLY A 1037 -28.69 18.05 -26.70
N ALA A 1038 -29.14 16.79 -26.69
CA ALA A 1038 -28.33 15.66 -27.10
C ALA A 1038 -27.98 15.76 -28.60
N VAL A 1039 -26.75 15.42 -28.94
CA VAL A 1039 -26.29 15.30 -30.33
C VAL A 1039 -25.87 13.87 -30.63
N SER A 1040 -25.83 13.51 -31.92
CA SER A 1040 -25.36 12.18 -32.35
C SER A 1040 -23.93 11.93 -31.86
N GLY A 1041 -23.69 10.74 -31.28
CA GLY A 1041 -22.38 10.32 -30.78
C GLY A 1041 -22.49 9.26 -29.68
N ASP A 1042 -21.40 9.03 -28.95
CA ASP A 1042 -21.35 8.06 -27.86
C ASP A 1042 -22.36 8.34 -26.75
N VAL A 1043 -23.03 7.27 -26.33
CA VAL A 1043 -23.76 7.16 -25.07
C VAL A 1043 -22.94 6.31 -24.11
N VAL A 1044 -22.89 6.73 -22.86
CA VAL A 1044 -22.19 6.04 -21.77
C VAL A 1044 -23.13 5.87 -20.59
N VAL A 1045 -23.19 4.65 -20.06
CA VAL A 1045 -23.87 4.31 -18.81
C VAL A 1045 -22.83 4.32 -17.68
N THR A 1046 -23.12 4.98 -16.57
CA THR A 1046 -22.38 4.85 -15.30
C THR A 1046 -23.26 4.09 -14.32
N SER A 1047 -22.75 3.02 -13.73
CA SER A 1047 -23.43 2.22 -12.69
C SER A 1047 -22.52 2.03 -11.50
N ASN A 1048 -22.93 2.51 -10.32
CA ASN A 1048 -22.11 2.50 -9.10
C ASN A 1048 -20.68 3.04 -9.34
N SER A 1049 -20.58 4.14 -10.11
CA SER A 1049 -19.33 4.77 -10.53
C SER A 1049 -18.47 4.02 -11.56
N TYR A 1050 -18.92 2.86 -12.07
CA TYR A 1050 -18.27 2.14 -13.17
C TYR A 1050 -18.91 2.47 -14.52
N THR A 1051 -18.10 2.87 -15.50
CA THR A 1051 -18.58 3.32 -16.82
C THR A 1051 -18.61 2.20 -17.86
N SER A 1052 -19.63 2.22 -18.71
CA SER A 1052 -19.72 1.38 -19.90
C SER A 1052 -18.76 1.83 -21.00
N ASN A 1053 -18.69 1.05 -22.08
CA ASN A 1053 -18.13 1.54 -23.33
C ASN A 1053 -18.98 2.70 -23.86
N GLY A 1054 -18.36 3.55 -24.68
CA GLY A 1054 -19.09 4.45 -25.57
C GLY A 1054 -19.69 3.63 -26.71
N LYS A 1055 -20.98 3.84 -26.97
CA LYS A 1055 -21.66 3.30 -28.14
C LYS A 1055 -22.40 4.42 -28.84
N VAL A 1056 -22.13 4.60 -30.13
CA VAL A 1056 -22.73 5.67 -30.94
C VAL A 1056 -24.24 5.48 -31.07
N PHE A 1057 -25.00 6.50 -30.68
CA PHE A 1057 -26.42 6.66 -30.93
C PHE A 1057 -26.67 7.84 -31.89
N THR A 1058 -27.59 7.68 -32.83
CA THR A 1058 -27.94 8.74 -33.78
C THR A 1058 -29.14 9.54 -33.28
N VAL A 1059 -28.91 10.78 -32.87
CA VAL A 1059 -29.98 11.73 -32.55
C VAL A 1059 -30.47 12.39 -33.83
N LEU A 1060 -31.77 12.25 -34.10
CA LEU A 1060 -32.43 12.84 -35.26
C LEU A 1060 -32.82 14.29 -34.93
N SER A 1061 -32.34 15.23 -35.75
CA SER A 1061 -32.72 16.64 -35.60
C SER A 1061 -34.21 16.83 -35.91
N ASN A 1062 -34.88 17.55 -35.02
CA ASN A 1062 -36.28 17.96 -35.19
C ASN A 1062 -36.39 19.07 -36.27
N THR A 1063 -35.27 19.62 -36.71
CA THR A 1063 -35.18 20.70 -37.69
C THR A 1063 -34.98 20.09 -39.09
N PRO A 1064 -35.88 20.33 -40.05
CA PRO A 1064 -35.69 19.90 -41.43
C PRO A 1064 -34.34 20.42 -41.96
N THR A 1065 -33.56 19.54 -42.60
CA THR A 1065 -32.37 19.98 -43.36
C THR A 1065 -32.78 21.08 -44.32
N PRO A 1066 -32.15 22.28 -44.29
CA PRO A 1066 -32.41 23.32 -45.27
C PRO A 1066 -32.21 22.74 -46.68
N PRO A 1067 -33.15 22.94 -47.62
CA PRO A 1067 -33.01 22.39 -48.97
C PRO A 1067 -31.73 22.96 -49.62
N ILE A 1068 -30.88 22.06 -50.12
CA ILE A 1068 -29.60 22.37 -50.78
C ILE A 1068 -29.75 23.07 -52.16
N SER A 1069 -30.94 23.56 -52.50
CA SER A 1069 -31.12 24.46 -53.65
C SER A 1069 -32.33 25.36 -53.44
N LEU A 1070 -32.15 26.66 -53.67
CA LEU A 1070 -33.17 27.71 -53.54
C LEU A 1070 -34.20 27.71 -54.69
N ASN A 1071 -34.38 26.60 -55.43
CA ASN A 1071 -35.17 26.55 -56.66
C ASN A 1071 -36.43 25.67 -56.63
N GLN A 1072 -36.93 25.29 -55.46
CA GLN A 1072 -38.24 24.67 -55.36
C GLN A 1072 -39.09 25.36 -54.29
N TRP A 1073 -39.75 26.44 -54.68
CA TRP A 1073 -41.21 26.59 -54.52
C TRP A 1073 -41.74 27.83 -55.27
N LYS A 1074 -42.12 27.61 -56.54
CA LYS A 1074 -43.29 28.24 -57.16
C LYS A 1074 -44.11 27.12 -57.79
N ASN A 1075 -44.91 26.41 -57.00
CA ASN A 1075 -46.28 26.01 -57.36
C ASN A 1075 -46.90 25.12 -56.26
N SER A 1076 -47.89 25.66 -55.57
CA SER A 1076 -49.28 25.16 -55.54
C SER A 1076 -49.90 25.64 -54.22
N GLY A 1077 -50.93 26.46 -54.37
CA GLY A 1077 -51.46 27.31 -53.31
C GLY A 1077 -52.13 26.54 -52.18
N LEU A 1078 -52.24 27.24 -51.05
CA LEU A 1078 -53.44 27.46 -50.27
C LEU A 1078 -53.15 28.68 -49.38
N THR A 1079 -54.16 29.54 -49.23
CA THR A 1079 -54.14 30.88 -48.64
C THR A 1079 -54.20 30.89 -47.12
N GLU A 1080 -53.47 31.87 -46.57
CA GLU A 1080 -53.41 32.47 -45.22
C GLU A 1080 -53.10 31.61 -43.99
#